data_AF-A0AAX0ITT2-F1
#
_entry.id   AF-A0AAX0ITT2-F1
#
_cell.length_a   1.000
_cell.length_b   1.000
_cell.length_c   1.000
_cell.angle_alpha   90.00
_cell.angle_beta   90.00
_cell.angle_gamma   90.00
#
_symmetry.space_group_name_H-M   'P 1'
#
loop_
_entity.id
_entity.type
_entity.pdbx_description
1 polymer ?
#
loop_
_entity_poly.entity_id
_entity_poly.type
_entity_poly.pdbx_seq_one_letter_code
_entity_poly.pdbx_strand_id
1 'polypeptide(L)'
;MFESGKTIGGRYKIQSHVGTGGMATVYLARDLILERPVAVKVLRFDFHSNEAAMRRFQREAQSATQLVHPNIVGVYDVGEENGTHYIVMEYVEGTDLKEYIRERGPLPPREAVRIMTQIVSAIEVAHQNRIIHRDIKPQNILIDKHGDVKITDFGIAIALSETSLTQTNTLLGSVHYLSPEQARGGMATIRSDIYALGIVLYELLVGEVPFEGESAVSIALKHFQEPLPRISLMLPTVPQSLENVVLKATAKEPLDRYNSCEEMLEDLQTCLNPERLNEPMFKPTTLNQETKVLQPIATGAIPRKIPTSSKEVPEIQFDEEKKPITQEPKKKRKKWPWILLLLITLIGAAAIFAYIQSAPKEVTIPDLSKYTEAEAKVKLADLNLEISDVQKVKSDTVEEGKVVETNPKAGSKVREKSKVVLKVSAGKDTVTIGNYVGNTFDKAKDELQKLGIAVEKKEIYSDTVEAGKVTEQSIAKDQKVVAKETKMILTVSKGKEPVTLVNLKGYTRSGVQEYAKQNGLKLQITEENSNETEDTVIKQSPAEGATLKQGDTLTVVISKGKGERVVSRKFTIPYEEKKQANNGNGNHTSTQEKQPNTVEVFIQDANNNINTAYRSFKITETTTISIDFTFNNQVNSGKYIIKKDGVTIDTGVVQ
;
A
#
# COMPACT_ATOMS: atom_id res chain seq x y z
N MET A 1 -22.55 -8.14 -24.92
CA MET A 1 -22.36 -9.50 -24.36
C MET A 1 -22.88 -10.48 -25.40
N PHE A 2 -22.21 -11.61 -25.65
CA PHE A 2 -22.72 -12.58 -26.63
C PHE A 2 -23.83 -13.42 -26.02
N GLU A 3 -24.92 -13.60 -26.75
CA GLU A 3 -26.05 -14.44 -26.33
C GLU A 3 -25.73 -15.93 -26.51
N SER A 4 -26.33 -16.77 -25.66
CA SER A 4 -26.25 -18.23 -25.80
C SER A 4 -26.77 -18.65 -27.17
N GLY A 5 -26.06 -19.56 -27.84
CA GLY A 5 -26.36 -20.03 -29.18
C GLY A 5 -25.68 -19.26 -30.31
N LYS A 6 -25.08 -18.09 -30.06
CA LYS A 6 -24.25 -17.39 -31.05
C LYS A 6 -23.02 -18.23 -31.40
N THR A 7 -22.68 -18.28 -32.68
CA THR A 7 -21.45 -18.92 -33.16
C THR A 7 -20.40 -17.86 -33.46
N ILE A 8 -19.18 -18.06 -32.95
CA ILE A 8 -18.02 -17.20 -33.17
C ILE A 8 -17.07 -17.90 -34.14
N GLY A 9 -16.54 -17.14 -35.11
CA GLY A 9 -15.61 -17.65 -36.13
C GLY A 9 -16.18 -18.79 -36.98
N GLY A 10 -17.52 -18.89 -37.06
CA GLY A 10 -18.22 -19.99 -37.74
C GLY A 10 -18.04 -21.38 -37.11
N ARG A 11 -17.32 -21.51 -35.98
CA ARG A 11 -16.90 -22.79 -35.40
C ARG A 11 -17.27 -22.97 -33.93
N TYR A 12 -17.26 -21.90 -33.14
CA TYR A 12 -17.37 -21.99 -31.69
C TYR A 12 -18.75 -21.50 -31.24
N LYS A 13 -19.64 -22.42 -30.86
CA LYS A 13 -21.00 -22.08 -30.43
C LYS A 13 -21.02 -21.77 -28.92
N ILE A 14 -21.31 -20.53 -28.56
CA ILE A 14 -21.41 -20.08 -27.16
C ILE A 14 -22.54 -20.83 -26.46
N GLN A 15 -22.23 -21.43 -25.31
CA GLN A 15 -23.18 -22.15 -24.46
C GLN A 15 -23.61 -21.28 -23.28
N SER A 16 -22.63 -20.78 -22.51
CA SER A 16 -22.89 -19.98 -21.31
C SER A 16 -21.76 -18.98 -21.05
N HIS A 17 -22.06 -17.98 -20.22
CA HIS A 17 -21.06 -17.07 -19.67
C HIS A 17 -20.34 -17.75 -18.49
N VAL A 18 -19.01 -17.60 -18.42
CA VAL A 18 -18.19 -18.16 -17.33
C VAL A 18 -17.73 -17.06 -16.38
N GLY A 19 -17.19 -15.97 -16.92
CA GLY A 19 -16.63 -14.90 -16.10
C GLY A 19 -16.40 -13.61 -16.87
N THR A 20 -16.43 -12.49 -16.16
CA THR A 20 -16.11 -11.17 -16.72
C THR A 20 -14.96 -10.56 -15.92
N GLY A 21 -13.84 -10.27 -16.59
CA GLY A 21 -12.74 -9.47 -16.05
C GLY A 21 -12.73 -8.06 -16.63
N GLY A 22 -11.82 -7.21 -16.13
CA GLY A 22 -11.69 -5.82 -16.58
C GLY A 22 -11.30 -5.66 -18.06
N MET A 23 -10.58 -6.64 -18.63
CA MET A 23 -10.04 -6.57 -20.00
C MET A 23 -10.72 -7.55 -20.98
N ALA A 24 -11.48 -8.54 -20.48
CA ALA A 24 -12.05 -9.60 -21.30
C ALA A 24 -13.27 -10.26 -20.65
N THR A 25 -14.05 -10.98 -21.45
CA THR A 25 -15.14 -11.85 -21.00
C THR A 25 -14.91 -13.26 -21.49
N VAL A 26 -15.03 -14.23 -20.59
CA VAL A 26 -14.83 -15.65 -20.90
C VAL A 26 -16.20 -16.33 -21.00
N TYR A 27 -16.38 -17.08 -22.08
CA TYR A 27 -17.58 -17.87 -22.34
C TYR A 27 -17.20 -19.35 -22.48
N LEU A 28 -18.08 -20.23 -22.03
CA LEU A 28 -18.03 -21.64 -22.38
C LEU A 28 -18.65 -21.79 -23.77
N ALA A 29 -17.95 -22.46 -24.67
CA ALA A 29 -18.42 -22.75 -26.01
C ALA A 29 -18.19 -24.22 -26.37
N ARG A 30 -18.93 -24.70 -27.37
CA ARG A 30 -18.70 -25.99 -28.01
C ARG A 30 -17.98 -25.76 -29.33
N ASP A 31 -16.82 -26.39 -29.50
CA ASP A 31 -16.19 -26.52 -30.82
C ASP A 31 -17.06 -27.46 -31.68
N LEU A 32 -17.64 -26.93 -32.75
CA LEU A 32 -18.57 -27.68 -33.61
C LEU A 32 -17.85 -28.67 -34.54
N ILE A 33 -16.53 -28.55 -34.71
CA ILE A 33 -15.74 -29.45 -35.57
C ILE A 33 -15.18 -30.60 -34.74
N LEU A 34 -14.52 -30.28 -33.62
CA LEU A 34 -13.90 -31.28 -32.75
C LEU A 34 -14.83 -31.81 -31.66
N GLU A 35 -16.05 -31.29 -31.58
CA GLU A 35 -17.07 -31.70 -30.62
C GLU A 35 -16.55 -31.76 -29.16
N ARG A 36 -15.92 -30.67 -28.70
CA ARG A 36 -15.40 -30.57 -27.34
C ARG A 36 -15.73 -29.22 -26.70
N PRO A 37 -15.86 -29.15 -25.35
CA PRO A 37 -15.98 -27.87 -24.67
C PRO A 37 -14.67 -27.09 -24.78
N VAL A 38 -14.78 -25.79 -25.01
CA VAL A 38 -13.67 -24.84 -25.07
C VAL A 38 -14.06 -23.55 -24.36
N ALA A 39 -13.07 -22.85 -23.80
CA ALA A 39 -13.27 -21.52 -23.27
C ALA A 39 -12.93 -20.49 -24.36
N VAL A 40 -13.82 -19.51 -24.57
CA VAL A 40 -13.62 -18.42 -25.54
C VAL A 40 -13.49 -17.11 -24.77
N LYS A 41 -12.27 -16.58 -24.73
CA LYS A 41 -11.94 -15.30 -24.10
C LYS A 41 -12.05 -14.19 -25.13
N VAL A 42 -13.07 -13.35 -24.97
CA VAL A 42 -13.40 -12.23 -25.85
C VAL A 42 -12.88 -10.94 -25.23
N LEU A 43 -12.05 -10.20 -25.95
CA LEU A 43 -11.45 -8.96 -25.44
C LEU A 43 -12.43 -7.79 -25.57
N ARG A 44 -12.38 -6.87 -24.61
CA ARG A 44 -13.27 -5.68 -24.58
C ARG A 44 -12.59 -4.39 -25.04
N PHE A 45 -11.35 -4.46 -25.53
CA PHE A 45 -10.57 -3.27 -25.84
C PHE A 45 -10.74 -2.83 -27.30
N ASP A 46 -10.99 -1.54 -27.52
CA ASP A 46 -11.06 -0.95 -28.85
C ASP A 46 -9.65 -0.72 -29.41
N PHE A 47 -9.13 -1.73 -30.10
CA PHE A 47 -7.81 -1.66 -30.73
C PHE A 47 -7.74 -0.76 -31.97
N HIS A 48 -8.87 -0.22 -32.42
CA HIS A 48 -8.98 0.69 -33.58
C HIS A 48 -8.07 1.92 -33.49
N SER A 49 -7.64 2.31 -32.28
CA SER A 49 -6.80 3.49 -32.07
C SER A 49 -5.28 3.19 -32.02
N ASN A 50 -4.85 1.93 -31.92
CA ASN A 50 -3.44 1.59 -31.67
C ASN A 50 -3.00 0.26 -32.31
N GLU A 51 -2.63 0.31 -33.60
CA GLU A 51 -2.08 -0.85 -34.34
C GLU A 51 -0.85 -1.47 -33.67
N ALA A 52 -0.04 -0.69 -32.96
CA ALA A 52 1.15 -1.19 -32.27
C ALA A 52 0.79 -2.08 -31.06
N ALA A 53 -0.27 -1.73 -30.33
CA ALA A 53 -0.81 -2.58 -29.27
C ALA A 53 -1.37 -3.90 -29.83
N MET A 54 -2.08 -3.84 -30.97
CA MET A 54 -2.60 -5.03 -31.64
C MET A 54 -1.49 -5.99 -32.10
N ARG A 55 -0.45 -5.48 -32.77
CA ARG A 55 0.70 -6.32 -33.20
C ARG A 55 1.44 -6.94 -32.01
N ARG A 56 1.52 -6.24 -30.86
CA ARG A 56 2.10 -6.79 -29.63
C ARG A 56 1.22 -7.89 -29.06
N PHE A 57 -0.09 -7.66 -28.96
CA PHE A 57 -1.06 -8.64 -28.49
C PHE A 57 -1.02 -9.93 -29.31
N GLN A 58 -1.04 -9.84 -30.65
CA GLN A 58 -0.98 -11.02 -31.52
C GLN A 58 0.33 -11.80 -31.33
N ARG A 59 1.46 -11.12 -31.16
CA ARG A 59 2.75 -11.78 -30.88
C ARG A 59 2.76 -12.48 -29.53
N GLU A 60 2.22 -11.87 -28.49
CA GLU A 60 2.14 -12.48 -27.14
C GLU A 60 1.20 -13.69 -27.14
N ALA A 61 0.03 -13.57 -27.76
CA ALA A 61 -0.92 -14.68 -27.90
C ALA A 61 -0.33 -15.85 -28.71
N GLN A 62 0.37 -15.57 -29.81
CA GLN A 62 1.07 -16.60 -30.59
C GLN A 62 2.20 -17.26 -29.80
N SER A 63 2.94 -16.51 -28.98
CA SER A 63 4.00 -17.07 -28.14
C SER A 63 3.42 -18.03 -27.08
N ALA A 64 2.24 -17.74 -26.54
CA ALA A 64 1.54 -18.61 -25.59
C ALA A 64 1.09 -19.94 -26.22
N THR A 65 0.78 -19.99 -27.54
CA THR A 65 0.42 -21.24 -28.23
C THR A 65 1.54 -22.28 -28.28
N GLN A 66 2.79 -21.86 -28.11
CA GLN A 66 3.96 -22.75 -28.14
C GLN A 66 4.19 -23.47 -26.81
N LEU A 67 3.52 -23.02 -25.74
CA LEU A 67 3.64 -23.63 -24.42
C LEU A 67 2.78 -24.88 -24.32
N VAL A 68 3.42 -26.04 -24.19
CA VAL A 68 2.76 -27.32 -23.98
C VAL A 68 3.21 -27.88 -22.64
N HIS A 69 2.30 -27.91 -21.66
CA HIS A 69 2.54 -28.45 -20.33
C HIS A 69 1.20 -28.87 -19.70
N PRO A 70 1.12 -29.97 -18.93
CA PRO A 70 -0.13 -30.39 -18.28
C PRO A 70 -0.76 -29.31 -17.40
N ASN A 71 0.08 -28.51 -16.71
CA ASN A 71 -0.34 -27.42 -15.83
C ASN A 71 -0.41 -26.04 -16.50
N ILE A 72 -0.42 -25.96 -17.84
CA ILE A 72 -0.68 -24.73 -18.60
C ILE A 72 -1.97 -24.94 -19.40
N VAL A 73 -2.88 -23.96 -19.36
CA VAL A 73 -4.10 -23.97 -20.20
C VAL A 73 -3.69 -23.91 -21.67
N GLY A 74 -4.04 -24.95 -22.43
CA GLY A 74 -3.73 -24.99 -23.86
C GLY A 74 -4.49 -23.92 -24.65
N VAL A 75 -3.79 -23.17 -25.50
CA VAL A 75 -4.42 -22.24 -26.45
C VAL A 75 -4.62 -22.96 -27.78
N TYR A 76 -5.85 -23.04 -28.27
CA TYR A 76 -6.19 -23.76 -29.50
C TYR A 76 -6.27 -22.87 -30.72
N ASP A 77 -6.76 -21.64 -30.57
CA ASP A 77 -7.03 -20.76 -31.70
C ASP A 77 -7.05 -19.28 -31.26
N VAL A 78 -6.75 -18.38 -32.19
CA VAL A 78 -6.82 -16.92 -31.98
C VAL A 78 -7.45 -16.32 -33.22
N GLY A 79 -8.52 -15.54 -33.05
CA GLY A 79 -9.29 -15.01 -34.16
C GLY A 79 -9.83 -13.61 -33.93
N GLU A 80 -10.43 -13.08 -34.99
CA GLU A 80 -11.12 -11.79 -35.02
C GLU A 80 -12.43 -11.96 -35.77
N GLU A 81 -13.52 -11.38 -35.24
CA GLU A 81 -14.80 -11.33 -35.91
C GLU A 81 -15.48 -9.98 -35.63
N ASN A 82 -15.84 -9.25 -36.70
CA ASN A 82 -16.49 -7.93 -36.60
C ASN A 82 -15.72 -6.94 -35.70
N GLY A 83 -14.39 -6.90 -35.81
CA GLY A 83 -13.52 -6.05 -34.98
C GLY A 83 -13.39 -6.50 -33.53
N THR A 84 -13.97 -7.65 -33.16
CA THR A 84 -13.83 -8.25 -31.83
C THR A 84 -12.82 -9.39 -31.87
N HIS A 85 -11.75 -9.27 -31.08
CA HIS A 85 -10.73 -10.30 -30.95
C HIS A 85 -11.11 -11.33 -29.88
N TYR A 86 -10.81 -12.59 -30.17
CA TYR A 86 -11.05 -13.69 -29.24
C TYR A 86 -9.90 -14.70 -29.25
N ILE A 87 -9.70 -15.34 -28.11
CA ILE A 87 -8.77 -16.48 -27.92
C ILE A 87 -9.61 -17.69 -27.52
N VAL A 88 -9.38 -18.81 -28.17
CA VAL A 88 -9.99 -20.10 -27.82
C VAL A 88 -8.96 -20.94 -27.09
N MET A 89 -9.34 -21.44 -25.92
CA MET A 89 -8.46 -22.16 -25.01
C MET A 89 -9.17 -23.39 -24.42
N GLU A 90 -8.38 -24.26 -23.81
CA GLU A 90 -8.85 -25.41 -23.04
C GLU A 90 -9.86 -24.95 -21.98
N TYR A 91 -11.01 -25.63 -21.92
CA TYR A 91 -11.96 -25.42 -20.83
C TYR A 91 -11.59 -26.32 -19.66
N VAL A 92 -11.21 -25.69 -18.54
CA VAL A 92 -10.90 -26.38 -17.29
C VAL A 92 -12.14 -26.35 -16.41
N GLU A 93 -12.69 -27.52 -16.10
CA GLU A 93 -13.87 -27.63 -15.24
C GLU A 93 -13.44 -27.61 -13.76
N GLY A 94 -13.67 -26.48 -13.09
CA GLY A 94 -13.21 -26.26 -11.73
C GLY A 94 -13.43 -24.82 -11.28
N THR A 95 -12.62 -24.38 -10.33
CA THR A 95 -12.64 -23.01 -9.80
C THR A 95 -11.25 -22.38 -9.87
N ASP A 96 -11.14 -21.08 -9.63
CA ASP A 96 -9.84 -20.43 -9.47
C ASP A 96 -9.27 -20.65 -8.06
N LEU A 97 -7.95 -20.52 -7.92
CA LEU A 97 -7.26 -20.81 -6.67
C LEU A 97 -7.64 -19.83 -5.56
N LYS A 98 -8.12 -18.60 -5.89
CA LYS A 98 -8.58 -17.65 -4.87
C LYS A 98 -9.87 -18.13 -4.22
N GLU A 99 -10.83 -18.58 -5.03
CA GLU A 99 -12.05 -19.21 -4.52
C GLU A 99 -11.73 -20.49 -3.74
N TYR A 100 -10.82 -21.32 -4.26
CA TYR A 100 -10.41 -22.55 -3.57
C TYR A 100 -9.87 -22.28 -2.16
N ILE A 101 -9.03 -21.25 -1.99
CA ILE A 101 -8.52 -20.82 -0.67
C ILE A 101 -9.66 -20.27 0.19
N ARG A 102 -10.58 -19.49 -0.38
CA ARG A 102 -11.73 -18.94 0.36
C ARG A 102 -12.66 -20.02 0.90
N GLU A 103 -12.93 -21.07 0.12
CA GLU A 103 -13.83 -22.16 0.52
C GLU A 103 -13.21 -23.11 1.55
N ARG A 104 -11.90 -23.40 1.42
CA ARG A 104 -11.21 -24.35 2.32
C ARG A 104 -10.50 -23.71 3.51
N GLY A 105 -10.21 -22.42 3.43
CA GLY A 105 -9.31 -21.74 4.36
C GLY A 105 -7.83 -22.11 4.14
N PRO A 106 -6.98 -21.90 5.17
CA PRO A 106 -5.56 -22.21 5.11
C PRO A 106 -5.31 -23.70 4.78
N LEU A 107 -4.44 -23.98 3.80
CA LEU A 107 -4.19 -25.34 3.34
C LEU A 107 -3.08 -26.03 4.15
N PRO A 108 -3.16 -27.37 4.36
CA PRO A 108 -2.09 -28.13 4.97
C PRO A 108 -0.78 -28.02 4.15
N PRO A 109 0.41 -28.01 4.81
CA PRO A 109 1.71 -27.85 4.12
C PRO A 109 1.93 -28.79 2.94
N ARG A 110 1.51 -30.06 3.07
CA ARG A 110 1.65 -31.06 2.00
C ARG A 110 0.80 -30.74 0.77
N GLU A 111 -0.39 -30.19 0.97
CA GLU A 111 -1.29 -29.81 -0.12
C GLU A 111 -0.80 -28.52 -0.80
N ALA A 112 -0.39 -27.52 -0.01
CA ALA A 112 0.20 -26.28 -0.52
C ALA A 112 1.46 -26.56 -1.37
N VAL A 113 2.37 -27.43 -0.89
CA VAL A 113 3.56 -27.84 -1.65
C VAL A 113 3.17 -28.55 -2.94
N ARG A 114 2.21 -29.49 -2.92
CA ARG A 114 1.74 -30.19 -4.14
C ARG A 114 1.19 -29.23 -5.19
N ILE A 115 0.40 -28.24 -4.78
CA ILE A 115 -0.14 -27.19 -5.66
C ILE A 115 1.00 -26.32 -6.21
N MET A 116 1.90 -25.85 -5.34
CA MET A 116 3.02 -25.00 -5.76
C MET A 116 4.02 -25.71 -6.67
N THR A 117 4.30 -27.00 -6.47
CA THR A 117 5.15 -27.80 -7.38
C THR A 117 4.59 -27.79 -8.81
N GLN A 118 3.28 -27.96 -8.97
CA GLN A 118 2.63 -27.90 -10.29
C GLN A 118 2.71 -26.50 -10.92
N ILE A 119 2.48 -25.45 -10.11
CA ILE A 119 2.54 -24.06 -10.58
C ILE A 119 3.97 -23.70 -11.01
N VAL A 120 4.97 -23.97 -10.16
CA VAL A 120 6.37 -23.63 -10.44
C VAL A 120 6.88 -24.41 -11.65
N SER A 121 6.51 -25.69 -11.80
CA SER A 121 6.86 -26.50 -12.98
C SER A 121 6.30 -25.91 -14.28
N ALA A 122 5.06 -25.43 -14.29
CA ALA A 122 4.50 -24.72 -15.46
C ALA A 122 5.23 -23.41 -15.77
N ILE A 123 5.52 -22.59 -14.75
CA ILE A 123 6.21 -21.31 -14.93
C ILE A 123 7.64 -21.52 -15.42
N GLU A 124 8.33 -22.58 -14.97
CA GLU A 124 9.65 -22.95 -15.45
C GLU A 124 9.66 -23.19 -16.97
N VAL A 125 8.71 -23.95 -17.50
CA VAL A 125 8.59 -24.19 -18.95
C VAL A 125 8.36 -22.88 -19.72
N ALA A 126 7.56 -21.96 -19.16
CA ALA A 126 7.39 -20.64 -19.76
C ALA A 126 8.71 -19.83 -19.76
N HIS A 127 9.44 -19.84 -18.65
CA HIS A 127 10.73 -19.15 -18.52
C HIS A 127 11.80 -19.71 -19.45
N GLN A 128 11.85 -21.04 -19.65
CA GLN A 128 12.73 -21.69 -20.63
C GLN A 128 12.44 -21.24 -22.06
N ASN A 129 11.17 -20.97 -22.38
CA ASN A 129 10.73 -20.39 -23.65
C ASN A 129 10.80 -18.85 -23.69
N ARG A 130 11.49 -18.23 -22.71
CA ARG A 130 11.67 -16.77 -22.57
C ARG A 130 10.37 -15.98 -22.42
N ILE A 131 9.32 -16.62 -21.92
CA ILE A 131 8.04 -16.00 -21.61
C ILE A 131 7.98 -15.77 -20.10
N ILE A 132 7.79 -14.52 -19.70
CA ILE A 132 7.57 -14.13 -18.30
C ILE A 132 6.06 -13.95 -18.12
N HIS A 133 5.48 -14.49 -17.04
CA HIS A 133 4.04 -14.45 -16.81
C HIS A 133 3.56 -13.05 -16.39
N ARG A 134 4.27 -12.42 -15.43
CA ARG A 134 4.14 -11.02 -15.00
C ARG A 134 2.90 -10.64 -14.17
N ASP A 135 1.83 -11.45 -14.22
CA ASP A 135 0.61 -11.29 -13.39
C ASP A 135 0.26 -12.60 -12.67
N ILE A 136 1.23 -13.22 -11.99
CA ILE A 136 0.98 -14.45 -11.21
C ILE A 136 0.14 -14.10 -10.00
N LYS A 137 -1.04 -14.72 -9.91
CA LYS A 137 -1.99 -14.57 -8.79
C LYS A 137 -2.98 -15.74 -8.78
N PRO A 138 -3.62 -16.05 -7.64
CA PRO A 138 -4.54 -17.19 -7.54
C PRO A 138 -5.72 -17.12 -8.51
N GLN A 139 -6.18 -15.93 -8.91
CA GLN A 139 -7.28 -15.78 -9.89
C GLN A 139 -6.88 -16.22 -11.32
N ASN A 140 -5.59 -16.26 -11.63
CA ASN A 140 -5.07 -16.72 -12.93
C ASN A 140 -4.62 -18.20 -12.86
N ILE A 141 -4.92 -18.89 -11.77
CA ILE A 141 -4.56 -20.28 -11.54
C ILE A 141 -5.85 -21.06 -11.29
N LEU A 142 -6.17 -22.00 -12.18
CA LEU A 142 -7.36 -22.83 -12.09
C LEU A 142 -7.02 -24.14 -11.39
N ILE A 143 -7.97 -24.66 -10.61
CA ILE A 143 -7.90 -26.00 -10.02
C ILE A 143 -9.13 -26.79 -10.44
N ASP A 144 -8.90 -27.95 -11.04
CA ASP A 144 -9.98 -28.82 -11.48
C ASP A 144 -10.54 -29.67 -10.32
N LYS A 145 -11.60 -30.44 -10.62
CA LYS A 145 -12.25 -31.32 -9.63
C LYS A 145 -11.33 -32.44 -9.09
N HIS A 146 -10.25 -32.76 -9.79
CA HIS A 146 -9.26 -33.76 -9.38
C HIS A 146 -8.15 -33.14 -8.53
N GLY A 147 -8.12 -31.81 -8.42
CA GLY A 147 -7.13 -31.06 -7.66
C GLY A 147 -5.86 -30.78 -8.46
N ASP A 148 -5.89 -30.92 -9.78
CA ASP A 148 -4.80 -30.58 -10.69
C ASP A 148 -4.90 -29.11 -11.10
N VAL A 149 -3.73 -28.48 -11.19
CA VAL A 149 -3.63 -27.03 -11.37
C VAL A 149 -3.35 -26.69 -12.83
N LYS A 150 -3.99 -25.64 -13.36
CA LYS A 150 -3.69 -25.11 -14.71
C LYS A 150 -3.58 -23.59 -14.69
N ILE A 151 -2.46 -23.07 -15.19
CA ILE A 151 -2.21 -21.63 -15.27
C ILE A 151 -2.80 -21.06 -16.56
N THR A 152 -3.53 -19.95 -16.45
CA THR A 152 -4.08 -19.19 -17.58
C THR A 152 -3.39 -17.83 -17.72
N ASP A 153 -3.66 -17.12 -18.82
CA ASP A 153 -3.33 -15.69 -18.98
C ASP A 153 -1.83 -15.33 -19.05
N PHE A 154 -1.02 -16.23 -19.61
CA PHE A 154 0.39 -15.95 -19.92
C PHE A 154 0.56 -14.70 -20.79
N GLY A 155 1.11 -13.64 -20.19
CA GLY A 155 1.71 -12.50 -20.92
C GLY A 155 0.76 -11.58 -21.68
N ILE A 156 -0.54 -11.88 -21.79
CA ILE A 156 -1.50 -11.14 -22.65
C ILE A 156 -1.83 -9.72 -22.14
N ALA A 157 -1.58 -9.43 -20.86
CA ALA A 157 -2.00 -8.17 -20.22
C ALA A 157 -1.16 -6.93 -20.61
N ILE A 158 0.00 -7.10 -21.26
CA ILE A 158 0.96 -6.00 -21.47
C ILE A 158 0.69 -5.13 -22.68
N ALA A 159 0.02 -5.65 -23.71
CA ALA A 159 -0.40 -4.83 -24.84
C ALA A 159 -1.27 -3.61 -24.43
N LEU A 160 -1.88 -3.65 -23.25
CA LEU A 160 -2.81 -2.63 -22.74
C LEU A 160 -2.25 -1.79 -21.57
N SER A 161 -1.11 -2.18 -20.98
CA SER A 161 -0.76 -1.73 -19.62
C SER A 161 0.34 -0.67 -19.49
N GLU A 162 1.07 -0.30 -20.54
CA GLU A 162 2.09 0.78 -20.45
C GLU A 162 1.49 2.14 -20.06
N THR A 163 0.18 2.32 -20.24
CA THR A 163 -0.60 3.50 -19.76
C THR A 163 -1.54 3.18 -18.59
N SER A 164 -1.60 1.93 -18.11
CA SER A 164 -2.59 1.51 -17.09
C SER A 164 -2.22 1.87 -15.65
N LEU A 165 -1.01 2.37 -15.40
CA LEU A 165 -0.64 2.91 -14.08
C LEU A 165 -1.48 4.15 -13.69
N THR A 166 -2.12 4.83 -14.65
CA THR A 166 -2.95 6.03 -14.41
C THR A 166 -4.46 5.77 -14.47
N GLN A 167 -4.91 4.54 -14.72
CA GLN A 167 -6.33 4.17 -14.67
C GLN A 167 -6.66 3.44 -13.37
N THR A 168 -7.28 4.17 -12.45
CA THR A 168 -7.48 3.85 -11.03
C THR A 168 -8.42 2.68 -10.72
N ASN A 169 -9.05 2.03 -11.70
CA ASN A 169 -10.14 1.06 -11.43
C ASN A 169 -9.86 -0.41 -11.80
N THR A 170 -8.77 -0.75 -12.47
CA THR A 170 -8.41 -2.15 -12.81
C THR A 170 -7.29 -2.74 -11.94
N LEU A 171 -6.60 -1.91 -11.15
CA LEU A 171 -5.44 -2.29 -10.34
C LEU A 171 -5.77 -2.88 -8.97
N LEU A 172 -7.03 -2.83 -8.52
CA LEU A 172 -7.40 -3.14 -7.14
C LEU A 172 -7.09 -4.59 -6.70
N GLY A 173 -6.98 -5.54 -7.65
CA GLY A 173 -6.73 -6.96 -7.35
C GLY A 173 -5.29 -7.46 -7.55
N SER A 174 -4.50 -6.86 -8.46
CA SER A 174 -3.15 -7.37 -8.81
C SER A 174 -2.03 -6.85 -7.90
N VAL A 175 -2.27 -5.79 -7.13
CA VAL A 175 -1.21 -5.17 -6.31
C VAL A 175 -0.71 -6.04 -5.15
N HIS A 176 -1.52 -6.99 -4.68
CA HIS A 176 -1.16 -7.88 -3.57
C HIS A 176 -0.08 -8.92 -3.91
N TYR A 177 0.24 -9.13 -5.18
CA TYR A 177 1.24 -10.09 -5.64
C TYR A 177 2.42 -9.39 -6.33
N LEU A 178 2.46 -8.07 -6.28
CA LEU A 178 3.41 -7.23 -7.00
C LEU A 178 4.82 -7.38 -6.42
N SER A 179 5.83 -7.56 -7.27
CA SER A 179 7.21 -7.59 -6.82
C SER A 179 7.72 -6.20 -6.41
N PRO A 180 8.73 -6.09 -5.51
CA PRO A 180 9.33 -4.82 -5.10
C PRO A 180 9.88 -3.97 -6.26
N GLU A 181 10.39 -4.60 -7.31
CA GLU A 181 10.86 -3.93 -8.51
C GLU A 181 9.71 -3.44 -9.41
N GLN A 182 8.62 -4.20 -9.52
CA GLN A 182 7.42 -3.74 -10.23
C GLN A 182 6.72 -2.61 -9.47
N ALA A 183 6.70 -2.66 -8.14
CA ALA A 183 6.22 -1.58 -7.27
C ALA A 183 6.99 -0.26 -7.47
N ARG A 184 8.26 -0.34 -7.87
CA ARG A 184 9.12 0.81 -8.24
C ARG A 184 8.92 1.26 -9.70
N GLY A 185 8.02 0.64 -10.45
CA GLY A 185 7.84 0.87 -11.89
C GLY A 185 8.91 0.22 -12.77
N GLY A 186 9.71 -0.70 -12.22
CA GLY A 186 10.64 -1.53 -12.98
C GLY A 186 9.92 -2.59 -13.83
N MET A 187 10.62 -3.11 -14.83
CA MET A 187 10.08 -4.18 -15.68
C MET A 187 10.09 -5.52 -14.93
N ALA A 188 9.04 -6.31 -15.14
CA ALA A 188 8.95 -7.67 -14.61
C ALA A 188 10.03 -8.58 -15.22
N THR A 189 10.67 -9.38 -14.37
CA THR A 189 11.70 -10.36 -14.73
C THR A 189 11.29 -11.76 -14.26
N ILE A 190 12.07 -12.79 -14.59
CA ILE A 190 11.93 -14.14 -14.02
C ILE A 190 11.86 -14.10 -12.48
N ARG A 191 12.71 -13.27 -11.86
CA ARG A 191 12.74 -13.11 -10.39
C ARG A 191 11.51 -12.38 -9.84
N SER A 192 10.80 -11.62 -10.66
CA SER A 192 9.52 -11.00 -10.30
C SER A 192 8.40 -12.04 -10.22
N ASP A 193 8.36 -12.98 -11.17
CA ASP A 193 7.44 -14.13 -11.12
C ASP A 193 7.72 -15.00 -9.88
N ILE A 194 9.00 -15.28 -9.57
CA ILE A 194 9.40 -16.02 -8.36
C ILE A 194 8.91 -15.33 -7.07
N TYR A 195 8.97 -13.99 -7.02
CA TYR A 195 8.43 -13.25 -5.88
C TYR A 195 6.93 -13.45 -5.73
N ALA A 196 6.18 -13.30 -6.83
CA ALA A 196 4.73 -13.51 -6.83
C ALA A 196 4.35 -14.94 -6.43
N LEU A 197 5.10 -15.95 -6.90
CA LEU A 197 4.97 -17.35 -6.47
C LEU A 197 5.17 -17.52 -4.96
N GLY A 198 6.12 -16.80 -4.37
CA GLY A 198 6.32 -16.77 -2.93
C GLY A 198 5.11 -16.20 -2.18
N ILE A 199 4.49 -15.13 -2.68
CA ILE A 199 3.27 -14.56 -2.11
C ILE A 199 2.08 -15.53 -2.24
N VAL A 200 1.94 -16.21 -3.39
CA VAL A 200 0.91 -17.25 -3.57
C VAL A 200 1.11 -18.40 -2.58
N LEU A 201 2.35 -18.87 -2.37
CA LEU A 201 2.64 -19.90 -1.38
C LEU A 201 2.32 -19.44 0.05
N TYR A 202 2.63 -18.19 0.41
CA TYR A 202 2.23 -17.60 1.69
C TYR A 202 0.72 -17.68 1.87
N GLU A 203 -0.04 -17.22 0.87
CA GLU A 203 -1.50 -17.19 0.94
C GLU A 203 -2.12 -18.60 0.99
N LEU A 204 -1.55 -19.59 0.28
CA LEU A 204 -2.00 -20.97 0.40
C LEU A 204 -1.85 -21.51 1.82
N LEU A 205 -0.79 -21.11 2.53
CA LEU A 205 -0.50 -21.57 3.89
C LEU A 205 -1.29 -20.80 4.95
N VAL A 206 -1.47 -19.49 4.77
CA VAL A 206 -2.06 -18.59 5.78
C VAL A 206 -3.55 -18.32 5.52
N GLY A 207 -4.02 -18.51 4.30
CA GLY A 207 -5.38 -18.19 3.84
C GLY A 207 -5.57 -16.73 3.42
N GLU A 208 -4.64 -15.85 3.79
CA GLU A 208 -4.67 -14.41 3.53
C GLU A 208 -3.33 -13.92 2.96
N VAL A 209 -3.34 -12.78 2.29
CA VAL A 209 -2.14 -12.17 1.71
C VAL A 209 -1.28 -11.52 2.82
N PRO A 210 0.05 -11.45 2.67
CA PRO A 210 0.92 -10.95 3.73
C PRO A 210 0.82 -9.44 3.97
N PHE A 211 0.37 -8.68 2.96
CA PHE A 211 0.30 -7.22 3.02
C PHE A 211 -1.07 -6.71 2.57
N GLU A 212 -1.76 -6.08 3.51
CA GLU A 212 -3.03 -5.37 3.27
C GLU A 212 -2.88 -3.86 3.48
N GLY A 213 -3.77 -3.07 2.89
CA GLY A 213 -3.77 -1.62 3.07
C GLY A 213 -4.96 -0.96 2.40
N GLU A 214 -5.28 0.26 2.83
CA GLU A 214 -6.45 1.03 2.35
C GLU A 214 -6.30 1.49 0.88
N SER A 215 -5.08 1.46 0.34
CA SER A 215 -4.80 1.84 -1.05
C SER A 215 -3.80 0.91 -1.73
N ALA A 216 -3.91 0.78 -3.05
CA ALA A 216 -2.97 0.05 -3.89
C ALA A 216 -1.51 0.50 -3.70
N VAL A 217 -1.30 1.82 -3.52
CA VAL A 217 0.02 2.40 -3.25
C VAL A 217 0.55 1.96 -1.89
N SER A 218 -0.31 1.92 -0.86
CA SER A 218 0.10 1.45 0.46
C SER A 218 0.56 -0.01 0.42
N ILE A 219 -0.18 -0.89 -0.26
CA ILE A 219 0.18 -2.31 -0.42
C ILE A 219 1.51 -2.44 -1.19
N ALA A 220 1.67 -1.69 -2.29
CA ALA A 220 2.93 -1.68 -3.05
C ALA A 220 4.13 -1.22 -2.21
N LEU A 221 3.93 -0.24 -1.31
CA LEU A 221 4.98 0.22 -0.39
C LEU A 221 5.35 -0.85 0.63
N LYS A 222 4.37 -1.64 1.11
CA LYS A 222 4.63 -2.78 2.01
C LYS A 222 5.44 -3.88 1.33
N HIS A 223 5.10 -4.23 0.08
CA HIS A 223 5.92 -5.14 -0.72
C HIS A 223 7.37 -4.65 -0.83
N PHE A 224 7.59 -3.33 -0.91
CA PHE A 224 8.92 -2.73 -0.97
C PHE A 224 9.66 -2.72 0.37
N GLN A 225 9.01 -2.32 1.47
CA GLN A 225 9.70 -1.96 2.72
C GLN A 225 9.46 -2.94 3.87
N GLU A 226 8.24 -3.47 4.01
CA GLU A 226 7.87 -4.26 5.19
C GLU A 226 8.42 -5.69 5.07
N PRO A 227 9.05 -6.24 6.12
CA PRO A 227 9.45 -7.65 6.11
C PRO A 227 8.21 -8.55 6.04
N LEU A 228 8.37 -9.74 5.45
CA LEU A 228 7.30 -10.72 5.40
C LEU A 228 6.93 -11.15 6.83
N PRO A 229 5.63 -11.22 7.19
CA PRO A 229 5.21 -11.79 8.47
C PRO A 229 5.66 -13.24 8.61
N ARG A 230 6.02 -13.64 9.85
CA ARG A 230 6.52 -14.98 10.15
C ARG A 230 5.36 -15.99 10.18
N ILE A 231 5.35 -16.92 9.24
CA ILE A 231 4.33 -17.96 9.13
C ILE A 231 4.41 -18.91 10.33
N SER A 232 5.63 -19.30 10.73
CA SER A 232 5.84 -20.24 11.84
C SER A 232 5.32 -19.72 13.19
N LEU A 233 5.21 -18.40 13.38
CA LEU A 233 4.62 -17.80 14.57
C LEU A 233 3.09 -17.85 14.57
N MET A 234 2.47 -17.83 13.39
CA MET A 234 1.01 -17.88 13.23
C MET A 234 0.51 -19.33 13.16
N LEU A 235 1.27 -20.18 12.46
CA LEU A 235 0.95 -21.58 12.17
C LEU A 235 2.14 -22.48 12.49
N PRO A 236 2.27 -22.96 13.75
CA PRO A 236 3.37 -23.83 14.16
C PRO A 236 3.45 -25.17 13.41
N THR A 237 2.39 -25.54 12.68
CA THR A 237 2.36 -26.72 11.81
C THR A 237 3.20 -26.57 10.54
N VAL A 238 3.58 -25.34 10.18
CA VAL A 238 4.45 -25.05 9.03
C VAL A 238 5.92 -25.19 9.45
N PRO A 239 6.69 -26.13 8.88
CA PRO A 239 8.10 -26.30 9.21
C PRO A 239 8.95 -25.13 8.71
N GLN A 240 10.08 -24.87 9.38
CA GLN A 240 10.96 -23.75 9.05
C GLN A 240 11.51 -23.84 7.62
N SER A 241 11.77 -25.04 7.12
CA SER A 241 12.17 -25.28 5.73
C SER A 241 11.15 -24.81 4.71
N LEU A 242 9.84 -25.00 4.96
CA LEU A 242 8.81 -24.51 4.05
C LEU A 242 8.67 -22.99 4.14
N GLU A 243 8.75 -22.43 5.34
CA GLU A 243 8.78 -20.97 5.51
C GLU A 243 10.01 -20.35 4.84
N ASN A 244 11.17 -21.04 4.83
CA ASN A 244 12.37 -20.58 4.12
C ASN A 244 12.15 -20.46 2.62
N VAL A 245 11.35 -21.34 2.01
CA VAL A 245 10.98 -21.22 0.60
C VAL A 245 10.24 -19.91 0.34
N VAL A 246 9.27 -19.58 1.20
CA VAL A 246 8.53 -18.32 1.13
C VAL A 246 9.46 -17.13 1.34
N LEU A 247 10.31 -17.15 2.37
CA LEU A 247 11.23 -16.06 2.70
C LEU A 247 12.26 -15.81 1.59
N LYS A 248 12.82 -16.87 1.00
CA LYS A 248 13.78 -16.76 -0.10
C LYS A 248 13.12 -16.24 -1.38
N ALA A 249 11.95 -16.78 -1.74
CA ALA A 249 11.19 -16.28 -2.90
C ALA A 249 10.79 -14.81 -2.75
N THR A 250 10.41 -14.39 -1.53
CA THR A 250 9.93 -13.03 -1.24
C THR A 250 11.01 -12.06 -0.75
N ALA A 251 12.29 -12.41 -0.91
CA ALA A 251 13.39 -11.50 -0.57
C ALA A 251 13.27 -10.19 -1.36
N LYS A 252 13.56 -9.05 -0.73
CA LYS A 252 13.32 -7.73 -1.34
C LYS A 252 14.24 -7.48 -2.52
N GLU A 253 15.52 -7.78 -2.36
CA GLU A 253 16.49 -7.72 -3.44
C GLU A 253 16.35 -8.94 -4.35
N PRO A 254 16.18 -8.77 -5.68
CA PRO A 254 16.03 -9.89 -6.60
C PRO A 254 17.18 -10.90 -6.51
N LEU A 255 18.41 -10.43 -6.27
CA LEU A 255 19.61 -11.27 -6.20
C LEU A 255 19.61 -12.26 -5.03
N ASP A 256 18.88 -11.98 -3.95
CA ASP A 256 18.75 -12.90 -2.81
C ASP A 256 17.64 -13.96 -3.02
N ARG A 257 16.82 -13.82 -4.08
CA ARG A 257 15.82 -14.81 -4.47
C ARG A 257 16.47 -15.99 -5.21
N TYR A 258 15.69 -17.04 -5.44
CA TYR A 258 16.05 -18.11 -6.36
C TYR A 258 16.47 -17.54 -7.73
N ASN A 259 17.48 -18.15 -8.34
CA ASN A 259 17.97 -17.74 -9.65
C ASN A 259 17.03 -18.16 -10.78
N SER A 260 16.32 -19.27 -10.59
CA SER A 260 15.39 -19.87 -11.54
C SER A 260 14.23 -20.56 -10.81
N CYS A 261 13.15 -20.85 -11.55
CA CYS A 261 12.04 -21.67 -11.05
C CYS A 261 12.48 -23.12 -10.77
N GLU A 262 13.46 -23.64 -11.50
CA GLU A 262 14.09 -24.94 -11.26
C GLU A 262 14.66 -25.03 -9.83
N GLU A 263 15.45 -24.02 -9.41
CA GLU A 263 16.02 -23.96 -8.06
C GLU A 263 14.93 -23.91 -6.97
N MET A 264 13.83 -23.19 -7.23
CA MET A 264 12.69 -23.13 -6.32
C MET A 264 11.92 -24.47 -6.28
N LEU A 265 11.83 -25.16 -7.41
CA LEU A 265 11.14 -26.45 -7.54
C LEU A 265 11.88 -27.55 -6.77
N GLU A 266 13.20 -27.62 -6.88
CA GLU A 266 14.05 -28.55 -6.10
C GLU A 266 13.90 -28.32 -4.59
N ASP A 267 13.81 -27.06 -4.17
CA ASP A 267 13.63 -26.70 -2.77
C ASP A 267 12.24 -27.12 -2.27
N LEU A 268 11.18 -26.86 -3.04
CA LEU A 268 9.81 -27.32 -2.74
C LEU A 268 9.72 -28.84 -2.63
N GLN A 269 10.41 -29.58 -3.48
CA GLN A 269 10.39 -31.05 -3.46
C GLN A 269 11.02 -31.64 -2.20
N THR A 270 11.96 -30.94 -1.57
CA THR A 270 12.72 -31.44 -0.41
C THR A 270 12.39 -30.72 0.89
N CYS A 271 11.64 -29.61 0.87
CA CYS A 271 11.35 -28.81 2.06
C CYS A 271 10.56 -29.55 3.15
N LEU A 272 9.83 -30.62 2.82
CA LEU A 272 9.11 -31.44 3.80
C LEU A 272 9.90 -32.66 4.28
N ASN A 273 11.16 -32.82 3.86
CA ASN A 273 12.00 -33.92 4.30
C ASN A 273 12.29 -33.79 5.81
N PRO A 274 12.22 -34.90 6.59
CA PRO A 274 12.43 -34.88 8.04
C PRO A 274 13.74 -34.21 8.48
N GLU A 275 14.81 -34.35 7.68
CA GLU A 275 16.13 -33.79 7.95
C GLU A 275 16.18 -32.26 7.82
N ARG A 276 15.27 -31.66 7.05
CA ARG A 276 15.24 -30.22 6.74
C ARG A 276 14.25 -29.42 7.59
N LEU A 277 13.30 -30.07 8.27
CA LEU A 277 12.16 -29.39 8.92
C LEU A 277 12.57 -28.23 9.87
N ASN A 278 13.74 -28.36 10.52
CA ASN A 278 14.27 -27.41 11.50
C ASN A 278 15.55 -26.71 11.01
N GLU A 279 15.76 -26.62 9.70
CA GLU A 279 16.89 -25.87 9.13
C GLU A 279 16.85 -24.40 9.60
N PRO A 280 18.02 -23.72 9.71
CA PRO A 280 18.05 -22.34 10.18
C PRO A 280 17.26 -21.42 9.25
N MET A 281 16.64 -20.39 9.84
CA MET A 281 15.89 -19.39 9.09
C MET A 281 16.76 -18.73 8.01
N PHE A 282 16.23 -18.64 6.80
CA PHE A 282 16.85 -17.94 5.68
C PHE A 282 17.09 -16.46 6.04
N LYS A 283 18.29 -15.95 5.75
CA LYS A 283 18.66 -14.54 5.90
C LYS A 283 19.27 -14.05 4.58
N PRO A 284 18.75 -12.95 3.99
CA PRO A 284 19.32 -12.37 2.77
C PRO A 284 20.80 -12.01 2.95
N THR A 285 21.62 -12.20 1.92
CA THR A 285 23.07 -12.00 2.00
C THR A 285 23.44 -10.52 1.84
N THR A 286 22.62 -9.76 1.11
CA THR A 286 22.83 -8.32 0.85
C THR A 286 22.79 -7.44 2.11
N LEU A 287 22.06 -7.86 3.16
CA LEU A 287 22.03 -7.17 4.45
C LEU A 287 23.34 -7.26 5.25
N ASN A 288 24.24 -8.19 4.93
CA ASN A 288 25.53 -8.36 5.59
C ASN A 288 26.71 -7.70 4.84
N GLN A 289 26.43 -6.95 3.77
CA GLN A 289 27.44 -6.25 2.97
C GLN A 289 27.36 -4.73 3.12
N GLU A 290 27.09 -4.22 4.32
CA GLU A 290 27.57 -2.88 4.67
C GLU A 290 29.11 -2.88 4.58
N THR A 291 29.62 -2.14 3.59
CA THR A 291 31.00 -1.68 3.48
C THR A 291 32.10 -2.76 3.37
N LYS A 292 32.04 -3.59 2.31
CA LYS A 292 33.29 -4.06 1.69
C LYS A 292 33.66 -3.13 0.53
N VAL A 293 34.67 -2.32 0.81
CA VAL A 293 35.45 -1.51 -0.13
C VAL A 293 35.65 -2.28 -1.43
N LEU A 294 35.09 -1.79 -2.54
CA LEU A 294 35.50 -2.21 -3.88
C LEU A 294 36.97 -1.81 -4.01
N GLN A 295 37.87 -2.79 -3.94
CA GLN A 295 39.24 -2.57 -4.39
C GLN A 295 39.18 -2.23 -5.89
N PRO A 296 39.94 -1.24 -6.36
CA PRO A 296 40.04 -0.98 -7.78
C PRO A 296 40.49 -2.28 -8.45
N ILE A 297 39.79 -2.71 -9.49
CA ILE A 297 40.31 -3.74 -10.38
C ILE A 297 41.58 -3.14 -10.99
N ALA A 298 42.73 -3.53 -10.44
CA ALA A 298 44.01 -3.30 -11.06
C ALA A 298 43.97 -3.93 -12.45
N THR A 299 44.33 -3.12 -13.45
CA THR A 299 44.63 -3.52 -14.82
C THR A 299 45.78 -4.53 -14.80
N GLY A 300 45.44 -5.80 -14.60
CA GLY A 300 46.33 -6.94 -14.72
C GLY A 300 45.97 -7.73 -15.97
N ALA A 301 46.82 -7.64 -16.99
CA ALA A 301 46.71 -8.41 -18.22
C ALA A 301 46.68 -9.91 -17.93
N ILE A 302 45.59 -10.58 -18.31
CA ILE A 302 45.55 -12.04 -18.41
C ILE A 302 45.92 -12.42 -19.86
N PRO A 303 47.02 -13.15 -20.09
CA PRO A 303 47.48 -13.52 -21.42
C PRO A 303 46.58 -14.61 -22.02
N ARG A 304 45.83 -14.25 -23.06
CA ARG A 304 45.10 -15.22 -23.88
C ARG A 304 46.10 -15.93 -24.81
N LYS A 305 46.62 -17.08 -24.38
CA LYS A 305 47.32 -18.02 -25.26
C LYS A 305 46.31 -18.60 -26.25
N ILE A 306 46.60 -18.42 -27.53
CA ILE A 306 45.96 -19.11 -28.65
C ILE A 306 46.58 -20.50 -28.74
N PRO A 307 45.82 -21.61 -28.68
CA PRO A 307 46.27 -22.89 -29.19
C PRO A 307 45.93 -22.97 -30.68
N THR A 308 46.97 -22.99 -31.50
CA THR A 308 46.92 -23.38 -32.91
C THR A 308 46.73 -24.90 -33.00
N SER A 309 45.78 -25.37 -33.81
CA SER A 309 45.75 -26.67 -34.54
C SER A 309 44.38 -27.36 -34.50
N SER A 310 43.75 -27.48 -35.68
CA SER A 310 42.83 -28.57 -36.09
C SER A 310 42.51 -28.32 -37.56
N LYS A 311 43.21 -28.97 -38.49
CA LYS A 311 42.86 -30.24 -39.16
C LYS A 311 41.48 -30.23 -39.85
N GLU A 312 41.57 -30.27 -41.17
CA GLU A 312 40.53 -30.56 -42.17
C GLU A 312 39.78 -31.87 -41.90
N VAL A 313 38.47 -31.87 -42.15
CA VAL A 313 37.65 -33.01 -42.62
C VAL A 313 36.45 -32.43 -43.43
N PRO A 314 35.98 -33.07 -44.53
CA PRO A 314 35.46 -32.40 -45.74
C PRO A 314 33.93 -32.40 -45.87
N GLU A 315 33.42 -31.57 -46.78
CA GLU A 315 32.00 -31.54 -47.18
C GLU A 315 31.79 -32.24 -48.53
N ILE A 316 30.73 -33.05 -48.57
CA ILE A 316 30.42 -34.10 -49.54
C ILE A 316 29.77 -33.51 -50.80
N GLN A 317 30.28 -33.89 -51.96
CA GLN A 317 29.70 -33.61 -53.30
C GLN A 317 28.63 -34.65 -53.65
N PHE A 318 27.52 -34.18 -54.24
CA PHE A 318 26.58 -35.03 -54.96
C PHE A 318 27.04 -35.20 -56.42
N ASP A 319 27.09 -36.46 -56.83
CA ASP A 319 27.51 -36.98 -58.12
C ASP A 319 26.34 -36.93 -59.12
N GLU A 320 26.60 -36.55 -60.38
CA GLU A 320 25.83 -37.08 -61.51
C GLU A 320 26.71 -37.15 -62.78
N GLU A 321 27.13 -38.39 -63.03
CA GLU A 321 27.49 -39.12 -64.24
C GLU A 321 27.97 -38.41 -65.54
N LYS A 322 29.11 -38.93 -66.01
CA LYS A 322 29.67 -38.80 -67.37
C LYS A 322 29.40 -40.05 -68.20
N LYS A 323 29.24 -39.88 -69.53
CA LYS A 323 29.97 -40.56 -70.65
C LYS A 323 29.28 -40.29 -72.02
N PRO A 324 29.90 -40.55 -73.19
CA PRO A 324 31.31 -40.42 -73.60
C PRO A 324 31.51 -39.75 -74.99
N ILE A 325 32.78 -39.73 -75.43
CA ILE A 325 33.47 -39.13 -76.60
C ILE A 325 32.92 -39.56 -77.98
N THR A 326 33.06 -38.73 -79.06
CA THR A 326 33.82 -39.04 -80.33
C THR A 326 33.66 -38.02 -81.50
N GLN A 327 34.83 -37.58 -82.03
CA GLN A 327 35.23 -37.12 -83.39
C GLN A 327 35.03 -35.69 -83.97
N GLU A 328 36.18 -35.13 -84.37
CA GLU A 328 36.50 -33.97 -85.24
C GLU A 328 36.02 -34.18 -86.71
N PRO A 329 35.83 -33.14 -87.58
CA PRO A 329 36.97 -32.34 -88.07
C PRO A 329 36.75 -30.85 -88.43
N LYS A 330 37.90 -30.17 -88.51
CA LYS A 330 38.18 -28.78 -88.89
C LYS A 330 37.67 -28.36 -90.28
N LYS A 331 37.32 -27.07 -90.44
CA LYS A 331 37.79 -26.23 -91.58
C LYS A 331 37.76 -24.71 -91.34
N LYS A 332 38.97 -24.14 -91.41
CA LYS A 332 39.51 -22.79 -91.68
C LYS A 332 38.61 -21.52 -91.74
N ARG A 333 38.96 -20.60 -90.81
CA ARG A 333 39.28 -19.15 -90.92
C ARG A 333 38.40 -18.21 -91.77
N LYS A 334 37.98 -17.10 -91.13
CA LYS A 334 38.34 -15.72 -91.53
C LYS A 334 38.45 -14.81 -90.28
N LYS A 335 39.61 -14.16 -90.11
CA LYS A 335 40.02 -13.38 -88.93
C LYS A 335 39.58 -11.90 -89.03
N TRP A 336 38.31 -11.59 -88.85
CA TRP A 336 37.87 -10.18 -88.74
C TRP A 336 36.98 -9.79 -87.53
N PRO A 337 36.39 -10.70 -86.70
CA PRO A 337 35.55 -10.23 -85.58
C PRO A 337 36.32 -9.85 -84.31
N TRP A 338 37.61 -10.20 -84.20
CA TRP A 338 38.39 -9.97 -82.97
C TRP A 338 38.78 -8.50 -82.75
N ILE A 339 38.82 -7.68 -83.80
CA ILE A 339 39.16 -6.25 -83.69
C ILE A 339 37.94 -5.45 -83.18
N LEU A 340 36.73 -5.84 -83.59
CA LEU A 340 35.49 -5.24 -83.10
C LEU A 340 35.21 -5.61 -81.64
N LEU A 341 35.50 -6.85 -81.26
CA LEU A 341 35.32 -7.35 -79.89
C LEU A 341 36.31 -6.70 -78.91
N LEU A 342 37.57 -6.48 -79.35
CA LEU A 342 38.56 -5.74 -78.57
C LEU A 342 38.17 -4.26 -78.38
N LEU A 343 37.61 -3.62 -79.41
CA LEU A 343 37.14 -2.23 -79.35
C LEU A 343 35.92 -2.07 -78.41
N ILE A 344 34.96 -3.00 -78.47
CA ILE A 344 33.79 -3.01 -77.57
C ILE A 344 34.21 -3.28 -76.12
N THR A 345 35.18 -4.17 -75.88
CA THR A 345 35.72 -4.40 -74.53
C THR A 345 36.51 -3.20 -73.99
N LEU A 346 37.21 -2.45 -74.85
CA LEU A 346 37.92 -1.23 -74.46
C LEU A 346 36.96 -0.09 -74.14
N ILE A 347 35.90 0.07 -74.93
CA ILE A 347 34.85 1.06 -74.67
C ILE A 347 34.05 0.68 -73.42
N GLY A 348 33.75 -0.60 -73.22
CA GLY A 348 33.10 -1.11 -72.01
C GLY A 348 33.96 -0.93 -70.76
N ALA A 349 35.26 -1.23 -70.85
CA ALA A 349 36.20 -1.02 -69.75
C ALA A 349 36.39 0.48 -69.43
N ALA A 350 36.43 1.35 -70.45
CA ALA A 350 36.50 2.80 -70.25
C ALA A 350 35.20 3.36 -69.64
N ALA A 351 34.03 2.85 -70.04
CA ALA A 351 32.75 3.22 -69.44
C ALA A 351 32.64 2.74 -67.97
N ILE A 352 33.11 1.53 -67.67
CA ILE A 352 33.19 1.02 -66.29
C ILE A 352 34.19 1.82 -65.46
N PHE A 353 35.35 2.16 -66.02
CA PHE A 353 36.36 2.98 -65.34
C PHE A 353 35.86 4.40 -65.06
N ALA A 354 35.17 5.02 -66.03
CA ALA A 354 34.52 6.31 -65.87
C ALA A 354 33.38 6.26 -64.83
N TYR A 355 32.59 5.17 -64.81
CA TYR A 355 31.54 4.96 -63.81
C TYR A 355 32.11 4.80 -62.40
N ILE A 356 33.19 4.05 -62.23
CA ILE A 356 33.88 3.86 -60.94
C ILE A 356 34.49 5.19 -60.46
N GLN A 357 35.08 5.98 -61.37
CA GLN A 357 35.62 7.32 -61.02
C GLN A 357 34.53 8.38 -60.78
N SER A 358 33.28 8.12 -61.18
CA SER A 358 32.14 9.03 -60.99
C SER A 358 31.23 8.64 -59.82
N ALA A 359 31.50 7.51 -59.15
CA ALA A 359 30.72 7.08 -57.98
C ALA A 359 31.06 7.97 -56.77
N PRO A 360 30.06 8.56 -56.07
CA PRO A 360 30.32 9.45 -54.94
C PRO A 360 30.95 8.69 -53.78
N LYS A 361 31.98 9.28 -53.17
CA LYS A 361 32.69 8.68 -52.04
C LYS A 361 31.77 8.54 -50.84
N GLU A 362 31.93 7.43 -50.11
CA GLU A 362 31.24 7.21 -48.85
C GLU A 362 32.05 7.80 -47.70
N VAL A 363 31.36 8.55 -46.83
CA VAL A 363 31.92 9.20 -45.65
C VAL A 363 31.18 8.72 -44.42
N THR A 364 31.89 8.53 -43.32
CA THR A 364 31.31 8.04 -42.06
C THR A 364 30.94 9.22 -41.17
N ILE A 365 29.73 9.22 -40.62
CA ILE A 365 29.28 10.28 -39.71
C ILE A 365 30.05 10.18 -38.38
N PRO A 366 30.80 11.21 -37.97
CA PRO A 366 31.54 11.21 -36.72
C PRO A 366 30.59 11.34 -35.52
N ASP A 367 31.03 10.90 -34.35
CA ASP A 367 30.30 11.18 -33.10
C ASP A 367 30.43 12.67 -32.75
N LEU A 368 29.29 13.36 -32.79
CA LEU A 368 29.20 14.80 -32.53
C LEU A 368 28.72 15.15 -31.11
N SER A 369 28.50 14.15 -30.25
CA SER A 369 27.87 14.32 -28.92
C SER A 369 28.59 15.29 -27.96
N LYS A 370 29.89 15.53 -28.17
CA LYS A 370 30.72 16.42 -27.34
C LYS A 370 30.81 17.85 -27.85
N TYR A 371 30.29 18.11 -29.05
CA TYR A 371 30.47 19.38 -29.74
C TYR A 371 29.22 20.25 -29.62
N THR A 372 29.45 21.56 -29.62
CA THR A 372 28.40 22.57 -29.75
C THR A 372 27.78 22.52 -31.15
N GLU A 373 26.59 23.11 -31.32
CA GLU A 373 25.95 23.22 -32.64
C GLU A 373 26.90 23.85 -33.69
N ALA A 374 27.66 24.87 -33.31
CA ALA A 374 28.59 25.56 -34.21
C ALA A 374 29.76 24.66 -34.63
N GLU A 375 30.36 23.93 -33.70
CA GLU A 375 31.48 23.01 -33.98
C GLU A 375 31.02 21.79 -34.78
N ALA A 376 29.82 21.28 -34.51
CA ALA A 376 29.20 20.20 -35.25
C ALA A 376 28.95 20.58 -36.73
N LYS A 377 28.54 21.83 -36.98
CA LYS A 377 28.38 22.37 -38.35
C LYS A 377 29.68 22.37 -39.13
N VAL A 378 30.78 22.80 -38.52
CA VAL A 378 32.11 22.81 -39.14
C VAL A 378 32.56 21.39 -39.48
N LYS A 379 32.43 20.44 -38.54
CA LYS A 379 32.84 19.04 -38.74
C LYS A 379 32.04 18.29 -39.80
N LEU A 380 30.75 18.61 -39.95
CA LEU A 380 29.93 18.03 -41.02
C LEU A 380 30.27 18.65 -42.39
N ALA A 381 30.59 19.94 -42.42
CA ALA A 381 31.04 20.62 -43.64
C ALA A 381 32.39 20.11 -44.14
N ASP A 382 33.35 19.82 -43.24
CA ASP A 382 34.65 19.22 -43.57
C ASP A 382 34.53 17.83 -44.24
N LEU A 383 33.40 17.16 -44.02
CA LEU A 383 33.06 15.85 -44.59
C LEU A 383 32.16 15.96 -45.84
N ASN A 384 31.97 17.17 -46.36
CA ASN A 384 31.06 17.50 -47.46
C ASN A 384 29.61 17.03 -47.19
N LEU A 385 29.14 17.05 -45.94
CA LEU A 385 27.77 16.71 -45.57
C LEU A 385 26.93 17.99 -45.39
N GLU A 386 25.66 17.94 -45.81
CA GLU A 386 24.74 19.08 -45.70
C GLU A 386 23.87 18.95 -44.45
N ILE A 387 23.56 20.06 -43.79
CA ILE A 387 22.66 20.05 -42.64
C ILE A 387 21.26 20.44 -43.10
N SER A 388 20.30 19.56 -42.88
CA SER A 388 18.91 19.80 -43.28
C SER A 388 18.08 20.52 -42.23
N ASP A 389 18.32 20.23 -40.95
CA ASP A 389 17.53 20.78 -39.85
C ASP A 389 18.29 20.69 -38.50
N VAL A 390 17.97 21.60 -37.58
CA VAL A 390 18.49 21.61 -36.21
C VAL A 390 17.32 21.58 -35.23
N GLN A 391 17.13 20.46 -34.57
CA GLN A 391 16.03 20.22 -33.64
C GLN A 391 16.50 20.35 -32.20
N LYS A 392 15.88 21.24 -31.42
CA LYS A 392 16.14 21.35 -29.98
C LYS A 392 15.36 20.28 -29.22
N VAL A 393 16.07 19.41 -28.49
CA VAL A 393 15.48 18.31 -27.71
C VAL A 393 15.90 18.43 -26.26
N LYS A 394 15.00 18.16 -25.31
CA LYS A 394 15.36 18.11 -23.89
C LYS A 394 16.28 16.92 -23.64
N SER A 395 17.32 17.10 -22.84
CA SER A 395 18.26 16.04 -22.50
C SER A 395 18.70 16.14 -21.05
N ASP A 396 18.59 15.02 -20.34
CA ASP A 396 19.02 14.92 -18.94
C ASP A 396 20.55 14.65 -18.84
N THR A 397 21.17 14.21 -19.93
CA THR A 397 22.57 13.74 -19.97
C THR A 397 23.52 14.66 -20.75
N VAL A 398 23.00 15.53 -21.60
CA VAL A 398 23.79 16.40 -22.48
C VAL A 398 23.51 17.86 -22.12
N GLU A 399 24.56 18.62 -21.84
CA GLU A 399 24.47 20.05 -21.51
C GLU A 399 23.77 20.85 -22.63
N GLU A 400 23.05 21.90 -22.23
CA GLU A 400 22.35 22.79 -23.16
C GLU A 400 23.31 23.34 -24.24
N GLY A 401 22.87 23.30 -25.50
CA GLY A 401 23.66 23.78 -26.65
C GLY A 401 24.64 22.77 -27.26
N LYS A 402 24.79 21.58 -26.68
CA LYS A 402 25.57 20.46 -27.27
C LYS A 402 24.69 19.50 -28.07
N VAL A 403 25.28 18.84 -29.06
CA VAL A 403 24.57 17.86 -29.89
C VAL A 403 24.25 16.60 -29.08
N VAL A 404 22.99 16.16 -29.13
CA VAL A 404 22.51 14.92 -28.49
C VAL A 404 22.65 13.73 -29.43
N GLU A 405 22.23 13.89 -30.69
CA GLU A 405 22.25 12.82 -31.70
C GLU A 405 22.19 13.45 -33.10
N THR A 406 22.67 12.70 -34.11
CA THR A 406 22.50 13.03 -35.53
C THR A 406 21.59 12.02 -36.23
N ASN A 407 20.87 12.43 -37.27
CA ASN A 407 20.17 11.52 -38.17
C ASN A 407 20.63 11.77 -39.62
N PRO A 408 21.32 10.82 -40.28
CA PRO A 408 21.65 9.46 -39.82
C PRO A 408 22.60 9.41 -38.61
N LYS A 409 22.59 8.29 -37.86
CA LYS A 409 23.31 8.15 -36.58
C LYS A 409 24.82 8.17 -36.76
N ALA A 410 25.54 8.61 -35.73
CA ALA A 410 27.01 8.51 -35.68
C ALA A 410 27.47 7.06 -35.99
N GLY A 411 28.53 6.94 -36.80
CA GLY A 411 29.03 5.68 -37.33
C GLY A 411 28.38 5.19 -38.63
N SER A 412 27.29 5.84 -39.09
CA SER A 412 26.65 5.49 -40.37
C SER A 412 27.52 5.93 -41.56
N LYS A 413 27.60 5.10 -42.61
CA LYS A 413 28.22 5.47 -43.89
C LYS A 413 27.18 6.12 -44.79
N VAL A 414 27.47 7.33 -45.26
CA VAL A 414 26.60 8.12 -46.13
C VAL A 414 27.41 8.65 -47.31
N ARG A 415 26.75 8.94 -48.43
CA ARG A 415 27.42 9.55 -49.58
C ARG A 415 27.75 11.01 -49.26
N GLU A 416 28.83 11.53 -49.83
CA GLU A 416 29.08 12.98 -49.85
C GLU A 416 27.80 13.74 -50.32
N LYS A 417 27.54 14.91 -49.72
CA LYS A 417 26.35 15.77 -49.90
C LYS A 417 25.04 15.20 -49.33
N SER A 418 25.10 14.13 -48.54
CA SER A 418 23.93 13.64 -47.82
C SER A 418 23.48 14.64 -46.75
N LYS A 419 22.17 14.71 -46.53
CA LYS A 419 21.53 15.59 -45.55
C LYS A 419 21.53 14.95 -44.15
N VAL A 420 21.98 15.71 -43.15
CA VAL A 420 22.05 15.30 -41.74
C VAL A 420 21.22 16.25 -40.89
N VAL A 421 20.37 15.69 -40.03
CA VAL A 421 19.62 16.44 -39.00
C VAL A 421 20.42 16.41 -37.70
N LEU A 422 20.62 17.58 -37.09
CA LEU A 422 21.25 17.72 -35.78
C LEU A 422 20.16 17.83 -34.70
N LYS A 423 20.24 17.03 -33.64
CA LYS A 423 19.45 17.23 -32.42
C LYS A 423 20.34 17.88 -31.36
N VAL A 424 19.99 19.06 -30.86
CA VAL A 424 20.77 19.84 -29.88
C VAL A 424 20.03 19.89 -28.55
N SER A 425 20.75 19.77 -27.44
CA SER A 425 20.15 19.79 -26.10
C SER A 425 19.56 21.16 -25.76
N ALA A 426 18.32 21.18 -25.28
CA ALA A 426 17.63 22.33 -24.71
C ALA A 426 17.77 22.41 -23.18
N GLY A 427 18.65 21.60 -22.58
CA GLY A 427 18.81 21.48 -21.13
C GLY A 427 17.83 20.49 -20.48
N LYS A 428 17.91 20.38 -19.14
CA LYS A 428 17.06 19.51 -18.32
C LYS A 428 15.62 20.02 -18.29
N ASP A 429 14.66 19.12 -18.14
CA ASP A 429 13.24 19.51 -18.03
C ASP A 429 12.97 20.20 -16.67
N THR A 430 12.54 21.46 -16.71
CA THR A 430 12.26 22.27 -15.50
C THR A 430 10.79 22.65 -15.41
N VAL A 431 10.27 22.66 -14.18
CA VAL A 431 8.90 23.06 -13.83
C VAL A 431 8.92 24.24 -12.88
N THR A 432 7.92 25.12 -12.98
CA THR A 432 7.78 26.28 -12.10
C THR A 432 6.94 25.93 -10.87
N ILE A 433 7.42 26.28 -9.68
CA ILE A 433 6.76 26.00 -8.39
C ILE A 433 5.63 27.00 -8.11
N GLY A 434 4.44 26.49 -7.78
CA GLY A 434 3.29 27.28 -7.32
C GLY A 434 3.38 27.73 -5.85
N ASN A 435 2.35 28.44 -5.39
CA ASN A 435 2.17 28.75 -3.97
C ASN A 435 1.19 27.75 -3.34
N TYR A 436 1.66 27.06 -2.31
CA TYR A 436 0.95 26.02 -1.60
C TYR A 436 0.65 26.39 -0.15
N VAL A 437 1.16 27.52 0.34
CA VAL A 437 0.86 28.04 1.69
C VAL A 437 -0.65 28.33 1.80
N GLY A 438 -1.28 27.83 2.86
CA GLY A 438 -2.72 27.96 3.12
C GLY A 438 -3.59 26.89 2.45
N ASN A 439 -3.06 26.12 1.48
CA ASN A 439 -3.76 24.97 0.93
C ASN A 439 -3.76 23.79 1.91
N THR A 440 -4.67 22.85 1.71
CA THR A 440 -4.59 21.55 2.39
C THR A 440 -3.39 20.76 1.87
N PHE A 441 -2.76 19.96 2.73
CA PHE A 441 -1.61 19.15 2.35
C PHE A 441 -1.91 18.26 1.14
N ASP A 442 -3.07 17.61 1.11
CA ASP A 442 -3.44 16.70 0.02
C ASP A 442 -3.56 17.43 -1.32
N LYS A 443 -4.21 18.61 -1.34
CA LYS A 443 -4.33 19.44 -2.55
C LYS A 443 -2.95 19.90 -3.04
N ALA A 444 -2.10 20.37 -2.14
CA ALA A 444 -0.75 20.81 -2.48
C ALA A 444 0.12 19.66 -2.98
N LYS A 445 0.02 18.49 -2.35
CA LYS A 445 0.71 17.27 -2.76
C LYS A 445 0.26 16.83 -4.15
N ASP A 446 -1.04 16.80 -4.44
CA ASP A 446 -1.56 16.41 -5.75
C ASP A 446 -1.07 17.33 -6.87
N GLU A 447 -1.07 18.65 -6.63
CA GLU A 447 -0.57 19.63 -7.60
C GLU A 447 0.94 19.47 -7.85
N LEU A 448 1.75 19.26 -6.81
CA LEU A 448 3.20 19.02 -6.92
C LEU A 448 3.54 17.68 -7.56
N GLN A 449 2.78 16.62 -7.27
CA GLN A 449 2.97 15.29 -7.86
C GLN A 449 2.64 15.27 -9.36
N LYS A 450 1.65 16.04 -9.80
CA LYS A 450 1.37 16.26 -11.25
C LYS A 450 2.56 16.91 -11.97
N LEU A 451 3.34 17.73 -11.26
CA LEU A 451 4.58 18.32 -11.77
C LEU A 451 5.78 17.38 -11.67
N GLY A 452 5.62 16.17 -11.12
CA GLY A 452 6.69 15.17 -10.95
C GLY A 452 7.65 15.44 -9.78
N ILE A 453 7.25 16.29 -8.83
CA ILE A 453 8.09 16.67 -7.67
C ILE A 453 7.75 15.77 -6.48
N ALA A 454 8.76 15.22 -5.82
CA ALA A 454 8.58 14.46 -4.59
C ALA A 454 8.22 15.40 -3.43
N VAL A 455 7.19 15.07 -2.65
CA VAL A 455 6.70 15.90 -1.53
C VAL A 455 6.89 15.18 -0.20
N GLU A 456 7.49 15.86 0.77
CA GLU A 456 7.64 15.42 2.15
C GLU A 456 6.79 16.29 3.07
N LYS A 457 6.14 15.65 4.04
CA LYS A 457 5.32 16.31 5.05
C LYS A 457 6.13 16.52 6.32
N LYS A 458 6.24 17.76 6.79
CA LYS A 458 6.74 18.09 8.12
C LYS A 458 5.60 18.65 8.95
N GLU A 459 5.40 18.19 10.17
CA GLU A 459 4.28 18.64 11.00
C GLU A 459 4.75 19.51 12.17
N ILE A 460 4.07 20.64 12.39
CA ILE A 460 4.33 21.55 13.52
C ILE A 460 3.01 21.99 14.16
N TYR A 461 3.03 22.37 15.43
CA TYR A 461 1.89 23.06 16.04
C TYR A 461 1.84 24.52 15.57
N SER A 462 0.64 25.07 15.39
CA SER A 462 0.43 26.46 14.97
C SER A 462 -0.86 27.02 15.60
N ASP A 463 -0.75 28.23 16.14
CA ASP A 463 -1.88 28.93 16.73
C ASP A 463 -2.73 29.71 15.73
N THR A 464 -2.19 29.95 14.55
CA THR A 464 -2.76 30.83 13.51
C THR A 464 -3.26 30.07 12.29
N VAL A 465 -2.74 28.86 12.05
CA VAL A 465 -3.09 28.05 10.87
C VAL A 465 -3.86 26.81 11.30
N GLU A 466 -5.03 26.60 10.71
CA GLU A 466 -5.88 25.44 10.96
C GLU A 466 -5.15 24.11 10.70
N ALA A 467 -5.51 23.08 11.47
CA ALA A 467 -4.94 21.76 11.31
C ALA A 467 -5.13 21.22 9.88
N GLY A 468 -4.07 20.65 9.31
CA GLY A 468 -4.06 20.08 7.96
C GLY A 468 -3.74 21.08 6.83
N LYS A 469 -3.62 22.38 7.14
CA LYS A 469 -3.17 23.39 6.17
C LYS A 469 -1.66 23.59 6.21
N VAL A 470 -1.09 23.89 5.04
CA VAL A 470 0.33 24.17 4.85
C VAL A 470 0.68 25.54 5.43
N THR A 471 1.64 25.59 6.35
CA THR A 471 2.18 26.81 6.94
C THR A 471 3.36 27.37 6.15
N GLU A 472 4.16 26.48 5.55
CA GLU A 472 5.40 26.83 4.86
C GLU A 472 5.72 25.81 3.76
N GLN A 473 6.41 26.27 2.71
CA GLN A 473 6.95 25.43 1.64
C GLN A 473 8.45 25.67 1.51
N SER A 474 9.24 24.61 1.30
CA SER A 474 10.72 24.71 1.26
C SER A 474 11.26 25.42 0.02
N ILE A 475 10.52 25.44 -1.08
CA ILE A 475 10.91 26.11 -2.32
C ILE A 475 9.92 27.23 -2.58
N ALA A 476 10.42 28.44 -2.78
CA ALA A 476 9.58 29.61 -2.99
C ALA A 476 8.77 29.52 -4.29
N LYS A 477 7.62 30.20 -4.30
CA LYS A 477 6.80 30.40 -5.48
C LYS A 477 7.64 30.97 -6.63
N ASP A 478 7.31 30.57 -7.86
CA ASP A 478 7.88 31.03 -9.13
C ASP A 478 9.34 30.58 -9.39
N GLN A 479 9.92 29.73 -8.53
CA GLN A 479 11.21 29.08 -8.82
C GLN A 479 11.07 27.96 -9.84
N LYS A 480 12.04 27.86 -10.76
CA LYS A 480 12.17 26.77 -11.71
C LYS A 480 13.08 25.68 -11.14
N VAL A 481 12.60 24.45 -11.15
CA VAL A 481 13.32 23.30 -10.59
C VAL A 481 13.22 22.09 -11.50
N VAL A 482 14.21 21.19 -11.44
CA VAL A 482 14.18 19.91 -12.17
C VAL A 482 13.35 18.94 -11.35
N ALA A 483 12.13 18.62 -11.80
CA ALA A 483 11.15 17.88 -11.03
C ALA A 483 11.69 16.57 -10.44
N LYS A 484 12.38 15.77 -11.25
CA LYS A 484 12.94 14.46 -10.87
C LYS A 484 14.05 14.52 -9.83
N GLU A 485 14.71 15.67 -9.66
CA GLU A 485 15.84 15.86 -8.74
C GLU A 485 15.41 16.67 -7.49
N THR A 486 14.16 17.13 -7.44
CA THR A 486 13.70 18.08 -6.43
C THR A 486 12.79 17.41 -5.40
N LYS A 487 13.08 17.65 -4.12
CA LYS A 487 12.22 17.28 -3.00
C LYS A 487 11.62 18.55 -2.38
N MET A 488 10.31 18.69 -2.42
CA MET A 488 9.57 19.75 -1.75
C MET A 488 9.19 19.31 -0.34
N ILE A 489 9.51 20.11 0.67
CA ILE A 489 9.03 19.91 2.05
C ILE A 489 7.91 20.89 2.30
N LEU A 490 6.72 20.38 2.63
CA LEU A 490 5.59 21.17 3.08
C LEU A 490 5.44 21.02 4.59
N THR A 491 5.54 22.14 5.28
CA THR A 491 5.26 22.21 6.71
C THR A 491 3.76 22.37 6.91
N VAL A 492 3.13 21.48 7.68
CA VAL A 492 1.69 21.39 7.87
C VAL A 492 1.35 21.60 9.35
N SER A 493 0.32 22.39 9.61
CA SER A 493 -0.18 22.63 10.96
C SER A 493 -0.84 21.37 11.53
N LYS A 494 -0.48 20.98 12.75
CA LYS A 494 -1.19 19.99 13.59
C LYS A 494 -2.34 20.62 14.37
N GLY A 495 -2.61 21.91 14.13
CA GLY A 495 -3.42 22.76 15.00
C GLY A 495 -2.60 23.27 16.19
N LYS A 496 -3.30 23.81 17.18
CA LYS A 496 -2.71 24.35 18.40
C LYS A 496 -2.07 23.25 19.24
N GLU A 497 -1.03 23.62 19.97
CA GLU A 497 -0.36 22.70 20.89
C GLU A 497 -1.35 22.26 21.99
N PRO A 498 -1.46 20.96 22.27
CA PRO A 498 -2.38 20.48 23.29
C PRO A 498 -1.85 20.80 24.70
N VAL A 499 -2.78 21.03 25.62
CA VAL A 499 -2.49 21.38 27.02
C VAL A 499 -2.50 20.12 27.88
N THR A 500 -1.47 19.94 28.69
CA THR A 500 -1.45 18.89 29.72
C THR A 500 -2.16 19.39 30.98
N LEU A 501 -3.18 18.67 31.40
CA LEU A 501 -4.02 19.04 32.53
C LEU A 501 -3.26 18.90 33.86
N VAL A 502 -3.22 19.98 34.65
CA VAL A 502 -2.62 19.97 35.97
C VAL A 502 -3.60 19.43 37.03
N ASN A 503 -3.11 19.20 38.24
CA ASN A 503 -3.96 18.92 39.38
C ASN A 503 -4.67 20.21 39.83
N LEU A 504 -5.99 20.23 39.67
CA LEU A 504 -6.86 21.34 40.04
C LEU A 504 -7.51 21.13 41.41
N LYS A 505 -7.22 20.03 42.13
CA LYS A 505 -7.75 19.81 43.47
C LYS A 505 -7.35 20.97 44.39
N GLY A 506 -8.32 21.52 45.11
CA GLY A 506 -8.14 22.67 46.00
C GLY A 506 -8.19 24.04 45.31
N TYR A 507 -8.23 24.10 43.98
CA TYR A 507 -8.46 25.37 43.27
C TYR A 507 -9.85 25.90 43.59
N THR A 508 -9.99 27.23 43.63
CA THR A 508 -11.30 27.89 43.76
C THR A 508 -12.05 27.86 42.44
N ARG A 509 -13.37 28.11 42.48
CA ARG A 509 -14.19 28.28 41.26
C ARG A 509 -13.57 29.26 40.27
N SER A 510 -13.16 30.42 40.77
CA SER A 510 -12.52 31.47 39.97
C SER A 510 -11.18 30.99 39.38
N GLY A 511 -10.38 30.28 40.17
CA GLY A 511 -9.10 29.72 39.72
C GLY A 511 -9.26 28.73 38.56
N VAL A 512 -10.26 27.85 38.61
CA VAL A 512 -10.52 26.91 37.51
C VAL A 512 -11.11 27.60 36.28
N GLN A 513 -11.96 28.62 36.47
CA GLN A 513 -12.49 29.41 35.35
C GLN A 513 -11.37 30.11 34.58
N GLU A 514 -10.42 30.71 35.28
CA GLU A 514 -9.26 31.35 34.66
C GLU A 514 -8.34 30.32 34.00
N TYR A 515 -8.07 29.19 34.67
CA TYR A 515 -7.29 28.10 34.09
C TYR A 515 -7.91 27.57 32.78
N ALA A 516 -9.23 27.31 32.78
CA ALA A 516 -9.92 26.85 31.58
C ALA A 516 -9.88 27.90 30.46
N LYS A 517 -10.04 29.19 30.79
CA LYS A 517 -9.98 30.29 29.82
C LYS A 517 -8.58 30.44 29.20
N GLN A 518 -7.52 30.42 30.00
CA GLN A 518 -6.13 30.53 29.53
C GLN A 518 -5.75 29.39 28.59
N ASN A 519 -6.24 28.19 28.89
CA ASN A 519 -5.99 26.99 28.09
C ASN A 519 -7.06 26.76 26.99
N GLY A 520 -8.03 27.68 26.87
CA GLY A 520 -9.11 27.62 25.90
C GLY A 520 -9.98 26.36 25.97
N LEU A 521 -10.20 25.83 27.18
CA LEU A 521 -11.04 24.66 27.46
C LEU A 521 -12.48 25.09 27.75
N LYS A 522 -13.45 24.22 27.43
CA LYS A 522 -14.84 24.37 27.87
C LYS A 522 -14.94 23.88 29.31
N LEU A 523 -15.45 24.71 30.21
CA LEU A 523 -15.57 24.34 31.63
C LEU A 523 -17.01 23.95 31.98
N GLN A 524 -17.16 22.78 32.57
CA GLN A 524 -18.41 22.33 33.20
C GLN A 524 -18.20 22.18 34.70
N ILE A 525 -19.03 22.87 35.49
CA ILE A 525 -18.94 22.85 36.95
C ILE A 525 -20.17 22.12 37.50
N THR A 526 -19.91 21.17 38.39
CA THR A 526 -20.93 20.52 39.23
C THR A 526 -20.55 20.69 40.69
N GLU A 527 -21.51 20.47 41.60
CA GLU A 527 -21.30 20.74 43.02
C GLU A 527 -21.82 19.57 43.86
N GLU A 528 -21.05 19.12 44.86
CA GLU A 528 -21.47 18.09 45.82
C GLU A 528 -21.04 18.45 47.25
N ASN A 529 -21.75 17.91 48.24
CA ASN A 529 -21.37 18.06 49.65
C ASN A 529 -20.09 17.25 49.92
N SER A 530 -19.13 17.83 50.64
CA SER A 530 -17.88 17.16 50.99
C SER A 530 -17.27 17.69 52.29
N ASN A 531 -16.28 17.00 52.84
CA ASN A 531 -15.54 17.48 54.01
C ASN A 531 -14.46 18.53 53.67
N GLU A 532 -14.23 18.79 52.38
CA GLU A 532 -13.24 19.74 51.88
C GLU A 532 -13.78 21.18 51.96
N THR A 533 -12.88 22.16 51.94
CA THR A 533 -13.20 23.60 52.01
C THR A 533 -14.26 23.99 50.98
N GLU A 534 -15.26 24.76 51.41
CA GLU A 534 -16.31 25.27 50.52
C GLU A 534 -15.72 26.08 49.35
N ASP A 535 -16.34 25.95 48.17
CA ASP A 535 -15.92 26.57 46.91
C ASP A 535 -14.55 26.14 46.38
N THR A 536 -14.04 24.98 46.83
CA THR A 536 -12.84 24.35 46.28
C THR A 536 -13.14 23.10 45.48
N VAL A 537 -12.32 22.84 44.47
CA VAL A 537 -12.42 21.66 43.60
C VAL A 537 -12.01 20.42 44.37
N ILE A 538 -12.83 19.39 44.28
CA ILE A 538 -12.60 18.10 44.95
C ILE A 538 -12.38 16.96 43.97
N LYS A 539 -12.92 17.08 42.75
CA LYS A 539 -12.71 16.13 41.65
C LYS A 539 -12.59 16.88 40.34
N GLN A 540 -11.81 16.32 39.42
CA GLN A 540 -11.71 16.77 38.05
C GLN A 540 -11.85 15.57 37.11
N SER A 541 -12.37 15.83 35.91
CA SER A 541 -12.39 14.88 34.81
C SER A 541 -12.18 15.65 33.50
N PRO A 542 -11.20 15.30 32.67
CA PRO A 542 -10.24 14.19 32.82
C PRO A 542 -9.27 14.33 34.01
N ALA A 543 -8.56 13.24 34.33
CA ALA A 543 -7.59 13.20 35.44
C ALA A 543 -6.34 14.05 35.14
N GLU A 544 -5.56 14.35 36.18
CA GLU A 544 -4.26 15.03 36.02
C GLU A 544 -3.35 14.28 35.03
N GLY A 545 -2.55 15.02 34.26
CA GLY A 545 -1.69 14.47 33.22
C GLY A 545 -2.41 14.16 31.89
N ALA A 546 -3.74 14.24 31.83
CA ALA A 546 -4.46 14.09 30.57
C ALA A 546 -4.15 15.23 29.59
N THR A 547 -4.00 14.90 28.32
CA THR A 547 -3.74 15.86 27.24
C THR A 547 -5.06 16.30 26.60
N LEU A 548 -5.35 17.60 26.65
CA LEU A 548 -6.57 18.21 26.12
C LEU A 548 -6.27 19.16 24.97
N LYS A 549 -7.14 19.19 23.97
CA LYS A 549 -7.11 20.16 22.88
C LYS A 549 -7.97 21.36 23.22
N GLN A 550 -7.68 22.50 22.59
CA GLN A 550 -8.51 23.68 22.74
C GLN A 550 -9.97 23.36 22.35
N GLY A 551 -10.93 23.70 23.21
CA GLY A 551 -12.35 23.43 23.03
C GLY A 551 -12.85 22.12 23.65
N ASP A 552 -11.97 21.26 24.16
CA ASP A 552 -12.34 20.07 24.93
C ASP A 552 -12.97 20.45 26.28
N THR A 553 -13.77 19.55 26.85
CA THR A 553 -14.53 19.82 28.08
C THR A 553 -13.78 19.34 29.31
N LEU A 554 -13.47 20.27 30.21
CA LEU A 554 -13.00 20.02 31.57
C LEU A 554 -14.21 20.05 32.51
N THR A 555 -14.49 18.94 33.17
CA THR A 555 -15.51 18.86 34.21
C THR A 555 -14.85 18.93 35.58
N VAL A 556 -15.30 19.84 36.44
CA VAL A 556 -14.88 19.90 37.84
C VAL A 556 -16.07 19.77 38.78
N VAL A 557 -15.82 19.14 39.91
CA VAL A 557 -16.77 19.06 41.02
C VAL A 557 -16.25 19.96 42.14
N ILE A 558 -17.09 20.89 42.60
CA ILE A 558 -16.77 21.84 43.67
C ILE A 558 -17.49 21.45 44.95
N SER A 559 -16.81 21.59 46.09
CA SER A 559 -17.36 21.34 47.42
C SER A 559 -18.41 22.40 47.80
N LYS A 560 -19.60 21.94 48.22
CA LYS A 560 -20.61 22.76 48.94
C LYS A 560 -20.35 22.85 50.44
N GLY A 561 -19.19 22.37 50.92
CA GLY A 561 -18.92 22.15 52.34
C GLY A 561 -19.65 20.91 52.88
N LYS A 562 -19.65 20.76 54.20
CA LYS A 562 -20.23 19.61 54.89
C LYS A 562 -21.76 19.63 54.73
N GLY A 563 -22.33 18.50 54.32
CA GLY A 563 -23.77 18.35 54.21
C GLY A 563 -24.48 18.40 55.57
N GLU A 564 -25.81 18.39 55.55
CA GLU A 564 -26.60 18.26 56.78
C GLU A 564 -26.36 16.89 57.42
N ARG A 565 -26.15 16.88 58.74
CA ARG A 565 -26.05 15.66 59.55
C ARG A 565 -27.09 15.71 60.66
N VAL A 566 -27.72 14.58 60.94
CA VAL A 566 -28.72 14.46 62.01
C VAL A 566 -28.16 13.58 63.12
N VAL A 567 -28.22 14.04 64.37
CA VAL A 567 -27.81 13.29 65.56
C VAL A 567 -29.00 13.11 66.48
N SER A 568 -29.37 11.86 66.76
CA SER A 568 -30.49 11.54 67.67
C SER A 568 -29.98 11.32 69.10
N ARG A 569 -30.62 11.95 70.09
CA ARG A 569 -30.38 11.69 71.53
C ARG A 569 -31.65 11.33 72.27
N LYS A 570 -31.53 10.38 73.20
CA LYS A 570 -32.62 9.93 74.07
C LYS A 570 -32.52 10.61 75.44
N PHE A 571 -33.65 11.10 75.93
CA PHE A 571 -33.80 11.77 77.22
C PHE A 571 -34.86 11.05 78.04
N THR A 572 -34.56 10.74 79.30
CA THR A 572 -35.50 10.10 80.23
C THR A 572 -36.00 11.13 81.23
N ILE A 573 -37.32 11.33 81.26
CA ILE A 573 -37.96 12.38 82.04
C ILE A 573 -38.73 11.73 83.20
N PRO A 574 -38.28 11.93 84.46
CA PRO A 574 -38.94 11.32 85.61
C PRO A 574 -40.29 11.98 85.90
N TYR A 575 -41.32 11.15 86.13
CA TYR A 575 -42.62 11.59 86.63
C TYR A 575 -42.54 11.96 88.12
N GLU A 576 -43.21 13.04 88.53
CA GLU A 576 -43.30 13.46 89.93
C GLU A 576 -44.75 13.66 90.34
N GLU A 577 -45.18 12.90 91.35
CA GLU A 577 -46.52 13.01 91.93
C GLU A 577 -46.71 14.36 92.63
N LYS A 578 -47.70 15.13 92.17
CA LYS A 578 -48.10 16.39 92.80
C LYS A 578 -48.90 16.08 94.07
N LYS A 579 -48.38 16.49 95.24
CA LYS A 579 -49.09 16.35 96.53
C LYS A 579 -50.30 17.29 96.55
N GLN A 580 -51.51 16.74 96.72
CA GLN A 580 -52.70 17.55 96.97
C GLN A 580 -52.62 18.19 98.37
N ALA A 581 -52.88 19.50 98.46
CA ALA A 581 -53.23 20.15 99.72
C ALA A 581 -54.66 19.72 100.10
N ASN A 582 -54.76 18.72 100.97
CA ASN A 582 -56.05 18.22 101.47
C ASN A 582 -56.48 19.07 102.69
N ASN A 583 -57.43 19.98 102.50
CA ASN A 583 -58.32 20.42 103.58
C ASN A 583 -59.51 19.46 103.60
N GLY A 584 -59.69 18.75 104.72
CA GLY A 584 -60.59 17.61 104.84
C GLY A 584 -62.07 17.93 104.61
N ASN A 585 -62.82 16.99 104.06
CA ASN A 585 -63.54 15.95 104.81
C ASN A 585 -64.53 15.27 103.84
N GLY A 586 -64.54 13.93 103.76
CA GLY A 586 -65.61 13.20 103.07
C GLY A 586 -65.17 12.01 102.22
N ASN A 587 -65.60 10.81 102.65
CA ASN A 587 -65.45 9.52 101.99
C ASN A 587 -65.89 9.52 100.51
N HIS A 588 -64.99 9.08 99.62
CA HIS A 588 -65.34 8.28 98.44
C HIS A 588 -64.08 7.55 97.93
N THR A 589 -64.23 6.26 97.63
CA THR A 589 -63.26 5.47 96.88
C THR A 589 -63.12 6.07 95.48
N SER A 590 -62.03 6.76 95.23
CA SER A 590 -61.64 7.21 93.89
C SER A 590 -60.25 6.67 93.57
N THR A 591 -60.16 5.96 92.45
CA THR A 591 -58.89 5.71 91.75
C THR A 591 -58.18 7.05 91.65
N GLN A 592 -57.04 7.22 92.31
CA GLN A 592 -56.28 8.48 92.23
C GLN A 592 -55.89 8.71 90.77
N GLU A 593 -56.57 9.63 90.09
CA GLU A 593 -56.14 10.12 88.79
C GLU A 593 -54.78 10.80 88.99
N LYS A 594 -53.72 10.18 88.46
CA LYS A 594 -52.38 10.74 88.45
C LYS A 594 -52.43 12.09 87.75
N GLN A 595 -52.16 13.17 88.50
CA GLN A 595 -52.04 14.48 87.87
C GLN A 595 -50.83 14.50 86.93
N PRO A 596 -50.99 14.94 85.68
CA PRO A 596 -49.89 14.96 84.73
C PRO A 596 -48.88 16.07 85.06
N ASN A 597 -47.60 15.78 84.83
CA ASN A 597 -46.57 16.82 84.69
C ASN A 597 -46.60 17.32 83.23
N THR A 598 -46.53 18.64 83.04
CA THR A 598 -46.37 19.24 81.70
C THR A 598 -44.88 19.30 81.38
N VAL A 599 -44.46 18.73 80.26
CA VAL A 599 -43.07 18.75 79.79
C VAL A 599 -42.97 19.63 78.56
N GLU A 600 -42.01 20.55 78.58
CA GLU A 600 -41.67 21.42 77.46
C GLU A 600 -40.22 21.20 77.08
N VAL A 601 -39.98 20.93 75.80
CA VAL A 601 -38.66 20.70 75.24
C VAL A 601 -38.34 21.84 74.28
N PHE A 602 -37.20 22.47 74.49
CA PHE A 602 -36.67 23.53 73.65
C PHE A 602 -35.36 23.04 73.06
N ILE A 603 -35.15 23.24 71.76
CA ILE A 603 -33.90 22.86 71.10
C ILE A 603 -33.38 24.01 70.26
N GLN A 604 -32.06 24.06 70.11
CA GLN A 604 -31.35 24.89 69.16
C GLN A 604 -30.58 23.97 68.23
N ASP A 605 -30.86 24.01 66.94
CA ASP A 605 -30.12 23.31 65.90
C ASP A 605 -30.16 24.14 64.60
N ALA A 606 -29.82 23.56 63.45
CA ALA A 606 -29.86 24.26 62.17
C ALA A 606 -31.25 24.80 61.78
N ASN A 607 -32.33 24.16 62.28
CA ASN A 607 -33.70 24.42 61.86
C ASN A 607 -34.58 24.98 62.99
N ASN A 608 -34.13 24.92 64.24
CA ASN A 608 -34.92 25.22 65.43
C ASN A 608 -34.22 26.23 66.35
N ASN A 609 -35.00 27.09 67.00
CA ASN A 609 -34.50 28.14 67.89
C ASN A 609 -34.84 27.83 69.36
N ILE A 610 -33.87 28.00 70.26
CA ILE A 610 -33.99 27.68 71.69
C ILE A 610 -35.13 28.41 72.41
N ASN A 611 -35.58 29.54 71.88
CA ASN A 611 -36.63 30.35 72.50
C ASN A 611 -38.04 29.86 72.17
N THR A 612 -38.18 28.91 71.24
CA THR A 612 -39.48 28.34 70.84
C THR A 612 -39.56 26.89 71.31
N ALA A 613 -40.69 26.52 71.92
CA ALA A 613 -40.90 25.14 72.36
C ALA A 613 -40.92 24.22 71.12
N TYR A 614 -39.96 23.32 71.04
CA TYR A 614 -39.86 22.29 70.00
C TYR A 614 -40.99 21.26 70.15
N ARG A 615 -41.29 20.87 71.40
CA ARG A 615 -42.38 19.95 71.72
C ARG A 615 -42.90 20.21 73.13
N SER A 616 -44.22 20.17 73.31
CA SER A 616 -44.87 20.21 74.62
C SER A 616 -45.87 19.07 74.76
N PHE A 617 -45.85 18.36 75.88
CA PHE A 617 -46.72 17.21 76.13
C PHE A 617 -46.87 16.94 77.64
N LYS A 618 -47.79 16.04 78.01
CA LYS A 618 -48.07 15.70 79.40
C LYS A 618 -47.66 14.26 79.69
N ILE A 619 -47.09 14.00 80.87
CA ILE A 619 -46.69 12.66 81.31
C ILE A 619 -47.34 12.29 82.65
N THR A 620 -47.70 11.01 82.80
CA THR A 620 -48.23 10.40 84.04
C THR A 620 -47.36 9.25 84.55
N GLU A 621 -46.25 8.99 83.85
CA GLU A 621 -45.19 8.03 84.19
C GLU A 621 -43.85 8.47 83.59
N THR A 622 -42.74 7.95 84.12
CA THR A 622 -41.40 8.27 83.61
C THR A 622 -41.29 7.88 82.14
N THR A 623 -41.04 8.85 81.28
CA THR A 623 -41.12 8.68 79.82
C THR A 623 -39.76 8.97 79.19
N THR A 624 -39.32 8.13 78.25
CA THR A 624 -38.13 8.38 77.43
C THR A 624 -38.54 8.92 76.06
N ILE A 625 -37.93 10.04 75.64
CA ILE A 625 -38.13 10.66 74.32
C ILE A 625 -36.84 10.62 73.51
N SER A 626 -36.94 10.58 72.19
CA SER A 626 -35.81 10.78 71.27
C SER A 626 -35.96 12.12 70.56
N ILE A 627 -34.87 12.85 70.44
CA ILE A 627 -34.81 14.16 69.77
C ILE A 627 -33.70 14.12 68.73
N ASP A 628 -34.04 14.53 67.52
CA ASP A 628 -33.11 14.62 66.40
C ASP A 628 -32.61 16.06 66.28
N PHE A 629 -31.29 16.23 66.27
CA PHE A 629 -30.62 17.51 66.11
C PHE A 629 -30.00 17.58 64.71
N THR A 630 -30.43 18.54 63.90
CA THR A 630 -29.86 18.77 62.55
C THR A 630 -28.73 19.77 62.62
N PHE A 631 -27.57 19.42 62.09
CA PHE A 631 -26.39 20.27 61.98
C PHE A 631 -26.03 20.50 60.52
N ASN A 632 -25.49 21.68 60.21
CA ASN A 632 -25.04 22.06 58.87
C ASN A 632 -23.72 22.85 58.96
N ASN A 633 -23.27 23.44 57.86
CA ASN A 633 -22.02 24.23 57.81
C ASN A 633 -22.00 25.43 58.78
N GLN A 634 -23.15 25.98 59.15
CA GLN A 634 -23.26 27.17 60.01
C GLN A 634 -23.50 26.81 61.49
N VAL A 635 -24.19 25.69 61.74
CA VAL A 635 -24.55 25.23 63.09
C VAL A 635 -23.89 23.87 63.34
N ASN A 636 -22.73 23.90 63.99
CA ASN A 636 -21.91 22.72 64.26
C ASN A 636 -22.26 21.99 65.57
N SER A 637 -23.09 22.61 66.42
CA SER A 637 -23.52 22.10 67.71
C SER A 637 -24.91 22.62 68.05
N GLY A 638 -25.65 21.85 68.84
CA GLY A 638 -27.03 22.13 69.21
C GLY A 638 -27.18 22.17 70.72
N LYS A 639 -28.23 22.85 71.19
CA LYS A 639 -28.54 22.96 72.61
C LYS A 639 -29.92 22.41 72.86
N TYR A 640 -30.18 21.92 74.06
CA TYR A 640 -31.51 21.54 74.48
C TYR A 640 -31.78 21.99 75.91
N ILE A 641 -33.05 22.30 76.20
CA ILE A 641 -33.57 22.58 77.54
C ILE A 641 -34.86 21.78 77.68
N ILE A 642 -34.93 20.92 78.69
CA ILE A 642 -36.15 20.20 79.04
C ILE A 642 -36.67 20.77 80.35
N LYS A 643 -37.90 21.27 80.32
CA LYS A 643 -38.61 21.78 81.48
C LYS A 643 -39.75 20.84 81.84
N LYS A 644 -39.98 20.64 83.13
CA LYS A 644 -41.12 19.93 83.70
C LYS A 644 -41.85 20.88 84.65
N ASP A 645 -43.13 21.11 84.40
CA ASP A 645 -43.99 22.06 85.12
C ASP A 645 -43.35 23.45 85.29
N GLY A 646 -42.66 23.93 84.25
CA GLY A 646 -41.95 25.22 84.24
C GLY A 646 -40.54 25.21 84.84
N VAL A 647 -40.11 24.11 85.48
CA VAL A 647 -38.77 23.97 86.07
C VAL A 647 -37.84 23.21 85.13
N THR A 648 -36.65 23.75 84.86
CA THR A 648 -35.63 23.06 84.06
C THR A 648 -35.12 21.82 84.78
N ILE A 649 -35.27 20.65 84.15
CA ILE A 649 -34.82 19.36 84.70
C ILE A 649 -33.56 18.83 84.00
N ASP A 650 -33.34 19.20 82.74
CA ASP A 650 -32.14 18.80 81.99
C ASP A 650 -31.80 19.87 80.95
N THR A 651 -30.51 20.06 80.69
CA THR A 651 -29.99 21.00 79.71
C THR A 651 -28.58 20.61 79.29
N GLY A 652 -28.25 20.80 78.02
CA GLY A 652 -26.93 20.44 77.53
C GLY A 652 -26.68 20.78 76.08
N VAL A 653 -25.52 20.32 75.60
CA VAL A 653 -25.05 20.52 74.23
C VAL A 653 -24.95 19.17 73.53
N VAL A 654 -25.37 19.14 72.27
CA VAL A 654 -25.23 18.01 71.36
C VAL A 654 -24.27 18.43 70.25
N GLN A 655 -23.19 17.67 70.08
CA GLN A 655 -22.21 17.85 69.01
C GLN A 655 -22.21 16.62 68.14
#